data_AF-A0A968M4F0-F1
#
_entry.id   AF-A0A968M4F0-F1
#
_cell.length_a   1.000
_cell.length_b   1.000
_cell.length_c   1.000
_cell.angle_alpha   90.00
_cell.angle_beta   90.00
_cell.angle_gamma   90.00
#
_symmetry.space_group_name_H-M   'P 1'
#
loop_
_entity.id
_entity.type
_entity.pdbx_description
1 polymer ?
#
loop_
_entity_poly.entity_id
_entity_poly.type
_entity_poly.pdbx_seq_one_letter_code
_entity_poly.pdbx_strand_id
1 'polypeptide(L)'
;MLNKITEQKAHKIRYVLVVGWLLLIVSLFFDPVSQYLTDPNTNFFSPLKDEIINRAKNPETCIRLQGKCLPEDPYAVGTRIFWGFIIPAGFGIVFVLGHEFWRRICPLYFLSQIPRALSLKPRRQISQNQWLINNHLYLQFGLFFLGLNLRILFVNSARPLFGGFLLFTIASAIAINFLYGGRSWCHYVCPFGIVQMVLTGPRGLFGSEAHKEPARTITQSMCRTFDQETNQEKITCIGCKSPCMDIDSEKAYWDQLNKPGRNLVQYGYLGLVCGYFGYYFLYSGNFDYYFSGAWSHEAGQLGKIFNPGFYVAGKAMSIPKLMASPLTLGAIASIFYFALNRIEKIYGAVVKKQNPQISSQIVRHRIFTIATFLAVNCFYVYGGRPEILRLPLIAQMLFNALVVLLSTMWLVRTWGRTHEQYNQEGFADKLRRQLKKFSIDFTQVLGGRSLDHLQANELDLLAQVIPQITRQDRIQVYQGIIKESLQAGSIEANSSFKSLQLIRQKLEITEEEHYAMLTNLGIDHPHLINHHYSSVDRLRIESYQDAIASLLQELVDSGMPVHQAIQTKIGQITGLKKEYNINKTEHLQVLGGLFDSLRPKAEKLLALLQVENSRYQIISNFQSHSNTPVFLLLRKLLLAKQQLIVIPLLAVLELLNNEPDAVQLAQRTGVVAQKAIAQVFATQPQWQERLKPQLVRELIPNSINSSKATVVRGGGITTRLQSDRRLAQAVEDTLLELLQEPNPLTESASLYALNQLNQKKAQTQAHQIIQQPLQNDLVKDTASSLLVQSQKPSVIAQLLSVSGQPQFINMTPDQLLSLVTQAQQKQQDIRQIAYPNR
;
A
#
# COMPACT_ATOMS: atom_id res chain seq x y z
N MET A 1 7.61 13.23 -7.36
CA MET A 1 8.51 12.11 -6.98
C MET A 1 8.82 12.02 -5.47
N LEU A 2 8.23 12.85 -4.59
CA LEU A 2 8.47 12.77 -3.13
C LEU A 2 7.73 11.59 -2.44
N ASN A 3 6.73 10.99 -3.09
CA ASN A 3 5.93 9.91 -2.50
C ASN A 3 6.63 8.56 -2.52
N LYS A 4 7.66 8.43 -3.35
CA LYS A 4 8.52 7.24 -3.46
C LYS A 4 9.67 7.24 -2.45
N ILE A 5 9.79 8.27 -1.60
CA ILE A 5 10.75 8.24 -0.49
C ILE A 5 10.40 7.06 0.40
N THR A 6 11.38 6.21 0.70
CA THR A 6 11.18 5.06 1.57
C THR A 6 10.89 5.48 3.00
N GLU A 7 10.14 4.68 3.74
CA GLU A 7 9.75 4.97 5.13
C GLU A 7 10.98 5.11 6.04
N GLN A 8 12.06 4.36 5.78
CA GLN A 8 13.32 4.51 6.49
C GLN A 8 13.92 5.92 6.36
N LYS A 9 13.98 6.45 5.13
CA LYS A 9 14.51 7.80 4.88
C LYS A 9 13.60 8.85 5.53
N ALA A 10 12.29 8.71 5.39
CA ALA A 10 11.33 9.59 6.05
C ALA A 10 11.41 9.52 7.58
N HIS A 11 11.73 8.36 8.15
CA HIS A 11 11.95 8.19 9.59
C HIS A 11 13.19 8.96 10.07
N LYS A 12 14.31 8.86 9.34
CA LYS A 12 15.53 9.64 9.64
C LYS A 12 15.27 11.16 9.58
N ILE A 13 14.58 11.62 8.54
CA ILE A 13 14.21 13.04 8.39
C ILE A 13 13.34 13.49 9.57
N ARG A 14 12.32 12.72 9.95
CA ARG A 14 11.48 13.04 11.11
C ARG A 14 12.29 13.10 12.40
N TYR A 15 13.21 12.17 12.60
CA TYR A 15 14.05 12.15 13.80
C TYR A 15 14.86 13.45 13.91
N VAL A 16 15.53 13.88 12.84
CA VAL A 16 16.27 15.15 12.80
C VAL A 16 15.35 16.34 13.09
N LEU A 17 14.17 16.39 12.47
CA LEU A 17 13.21 17.48 12.70
C LEU A 17 12.66 17.49 14.13
N VAL A 18 12.46 16.32 14.75
CA VAL A 18 12.02 16.20 16.15
C VAL A 18 13.11 16.65 17.11
N VAL A 19 14.37 16.26 16.88
CA VAL A 19 15.51 16.74 17.67
C VAL A 19 15.61 18.26 17.58
N GLY A 20 15.55 18.83 16.37
CA GLY A 20 15.55 20.28 16.18
C GLY A 20 14.36 20.98 16.85
N TRP A 21 13.17 20.37 16.82
CA TRP A 21 11.98 20.92 17.47
C TRP A 21 12.06 20.86 19.00
N LEU A 22 12.60 19.77 19.57
CA LEU A 22 12.83 19.66 21.01
C LEU A 22 13.91 20.66 21.47
N LEU A 23 14.97 20.85 20.69
CA LEU A 23 15.99 21.88 20.95
C LEU A 23 15.36 23.28 20.97
N LEU A 24 14.49 23.59 20.00
CA LEU A 24 13.74 24.85 20.00
C LEU A 24 12.86 24.99 21.25
N ILE A 25 12.19 23.92 21.70
CA ILE A 25 11.39 23.97 22.94
C ILE A 25 12.29 24.26 24.15
N VAL A 26 13.45 23.61 24.26
CA VAL A 26 14.41 23.86 25.33
C VAL A 26 14.90 25.31 25.28
N SER A 27 15.18 25.85 24.08
CA SER A 27 15.62 27.23 23.91
C SER A 27 14.57 28.27 24.31
N LEU A 28 13.28 27.89 24.40
CA LEU A 28 12.24 28.79 24.91
C LEU A 28 12.31 28.97 26.43
N PHE A 29 12.86 28.01 27.16
CA PHE A 29 13.08 28.11 28.61
C PHE A 29 14.46 28.66 28.94
N PHE A 30 15.48 28.28 28.16
CA PHE A 30 16.87 28.66 28.42
C PHE A 30 17.63 28.96 27.12
N ASP A 31 18.00 30.22 26.90
CA ASP A 31 18.79 30.66 25.73
C ASP A 31 19.73 31.80 26.14
N PRO A 32 20.97 31.47 26.57
CA PRO A 32 21.95 32.46 26.97
C PRO A 32 22.73 33.03 25.76
N VAL A 33 22.63 32.43 24.58
CA VAL A 33 23.51 32.73 23.44
C VAL A 33 22.85 33.69 22.46
N SER A 34 21.57 33.50 22.16
CA SER A 34 20.98 34.17 20.99
C SER A 34 20.79 35.67 21.14
N GLN A 35 20.84 36.22 22.36
CA GLN A 35 20.85 37.67 22.58
C GLN A 35 22.08 38.33 21.93
N TYR A 36 23.23 37.66 21.94
CA TYR A 36 24.43 38.16 21.25
C TYR A 36 24.30 38.08 19.72
N LEU A 37 23.44 37.20 19.19
CA LEU A 37 23.21 37.05 17.76
C LEU A 37 22.26 38.11 17.18
N THR A 38 21.41 38.71 18.02
CA THR A 38 20.45 39.76 17.62
C THR A 38 20.99 41.17 17.82
N ASP A 39 21.98 41.35 18.71
CA ASP A 39 22.59 42.66 18.97
C ASP A 39 23.33 43.21 17.74
N PRO A 40 22.88 44.35 17.18
CA PRO A 40 23.52 44.95 16.02
C PRO A 40 24.93 45.49 16.32
N ASN A 41 25.26 45.78 17.58
CA ASN A 41 26.50 46.44 17.99
C ASN A 41 27.67 45.47 18.20
N THR A 42 27.44 44.17 18.07
CA THR A 42 28.49 43.16 18.17
C THR A 42 29.35 43.11 16.91
N ASN A 43 30.65 42.91 17.05
CA ASN A 43 31.58 42.79 15.91
C ASN A 43 31.46 41.45 15.14
N PHE A 44 30.69 40.49 15.65
CA PHE A 44 30.46 39.20 15.02
C PHE A 44 29.43 39.30 13.88
N PHE A 45 29.67 38.66 12.74
CA PHE A 45 28.69 38.61 11.65
C PHE A 45 27.57 37.61 11.99
N SER A 46 26.34 38.11 12.14
CA SER A 46 25.16 37.28 12.38
C SER A 46 24.04 37.70 11.42
N PRO A 47 23.41 36.75 10.68
CA PRO A 47 22.27 37.04 9.83
C PRO A 47 20.99 37.36 10.62
N LEU A 48 21.02 37.21 11.95
CA LEU A 48 19.89 37.46 12.84
C LEU A 48 19.92 38.86 13.48
N LYS A 49 20.96 39.67 13.20
CA LYS A 49 21.06 41.05 13.69
C LYS A 49 19.81 41.85 13.39
N ASP A 50 19.43 42.69 14.34
CA ASP A 50 18.23 43.50 14.23
C ASP A 50 18.54 44.99 14.39
N GLU A 51 18.56 45.71 13.27
CA GLU A 51 18.75 47.17 13.27
C GLU A 51 17.61 47.93 13.96
N ILE A 52 16.46 47.28 14.17
CA ILE A 52 15.33 47.88 14.90
C ILE A 52 15.76 48.32 16.30
N ILE A 53 16.66 47.59 16.95
CA ILE A 53 17.21 47.94 18.28
C ILE A 53 17.90 49.31 18.24
N ASN A 54 18.61 49.63 17.16
CA ASN A 54 19.24 50.94 16.98
C ASN A 54 18.19 52.02 16.62
N ARG A 55 17.19 51.69 15.80
CA ARG A 55 16.11 52.62 15.43
C ARG A 55 15.21 52.99 16.60
N ALA A 56 15.01 52.08 17.55
CA ALA A 56 14.21 52.30 18.76
C ALA A 56 14.77 53.41 19.66
N LYS A 57 16.08 53.66 19.61
CA LYS A 57 16.76 54.72 20.38
C LYS A 57 16.56 56.12 19.79
N ASN A 58 16.20 56.22 18.51
CA ASN A 58 16.04 57.49 17.79
C ASN A 58 14.56 57.88 17.69
N PRO A 59 14.11 59.00 18.30
CA PRO A 59 12.70 59.40 18.31
C PRO A 59 12.06 59.63 16.93
N GLU A 60 12.87 60.00 15.93
CA GLU A 60 12.40 60.28 14.56
C GLU A 60 12.19 59.00 13.73
N THR A 61 12.95 57.95 14.01
CA THR A 61 12.92 56.68 13.25
C THR A 61 12.32 55.52 14.04
N CYS A 62 11.87 55.76 15.27
CA CYS A 62 11.32 54.74 16.14
C CYS A 62 10.01 54.17 15.57
N ILE A 63 9.77 52.88 15.81
CA ILE A 63 8.48 52.26 15.49
C ILE A 63 7.48 52.68 16.57
N ARG A 64 6.36 53.26 16.15
CA ARG A 64 5.32 53.74 17.06
C ARG A 64 4.28 52.65 17.31
N LEU A 65 4.12 52.27 18.56
CA LEU A 65 3.02 51.43 19.05
C LEU A 65 2.04 52.32 19.82
N GLN A 66 0.80 52.44 19.33
CA GLN A 66 -0.23 53.28 19.97
C GLN A 66 0.22 54.74 20.20
N GLY A 67 1.00 55.28 19.27
CA GLY A 67 1.54 56.64 19.32
C GLY A 67 2.83 56.81 20.15
N LYS A 68 3.34 55.78 20.81
CA LYS A 68 4.58 55.81 21.60
C LYS A 68 5.71 55.02 20.93
N CYS A 69 6.95 55.50 20.99
CA CYS A 69 8.11 54.73 20.53
C CYS A 69 8.22 53.42 21.34
N LEU A 70 8.40 52.30 20.64
CA LEU A 70 8.60 51.00 21.26
C LEU A 70 10.09 50.82 21.63
N PRO A 71 10.44 50.64 22.93
CA PRO A 71 11.81 50.30 23.30
C PRO A 71 12.13 48.84 22.91
N GLU A 72 13.35 48.60 22.44
CA GLU A 72 13.81 47.28 21.98
C GLU A 72 15.21 46.98 22.51
N ASP A 73 15.38 45.76 23.02
CA ASP A 73 16.62 45.23 23.60
C ASP A 73 17.02 43.93 22.89
N PRO A 74 18.31 43.53 22.91
CA PRO A 74 18.74 42.23 22.40
C PRO A 74 17.94 41.06 23.01
N TYR A 75 17.34 40.25 22.14
CA TYR A 75 16.35 39.25 22.52
C TYR A 75 16.73 37.86 22.01
N ALA A 76 16.13 36.84 22.63
CA ALA A 76 16.30 35.45 22.23
C ALA A 76 15.40 35.10 21.04
N VAL A 77 15.94 34.31 20.11
CA VAL A 77 15.35 34.15 18.76
C VAL A 77 14.30 33.05 18.65
N GLY A 78 14.07 32.25 19.68
CA GLY A 78 13.19 31.06 19.58
C GLY A 78 11.77 31.34 19.06
N THR A 79 11.12 32.40 19.56
CA THR A 79 9.78 32.83 19.10
C THR A 79 9.83 33.37 17.67
N ARG A 80 10.85 34.15 17.33
CA ARG A 80 11.10 34.68 15.99
C ARG A 80 11.33 33.56 14.97
N ILE A 81 12.17 32.56 15.27
CA ILE A 81 12.41 31.40 14.41
C ILE A 81 11.11 30.65 14.14
N PHE A 82 10.35 30.34 15.19
CA PHE A 82 9.13 29.56 15.04
C PHE A 82 8.07 30.30 14.22
N TRP A 83 7.75 31.54 14.60
CA TRP A 83 6.66 32.28 13.98
C TRP A 83 7.03 32.93 12.64
N GLY A 84 8.29 33.35 12.48
CA GLY A 84 8.81 34.03 11.30
C GLY A 84 9.28 33.08 10.19
N PHE A 85 9.79 31.90 10.54
CA PHE A 85 10.32 30.93 9.56
C PHE A 85 9.55 29.62 9.53
N ILE A 86 9.40 28.93 10.66
CA ILE A 86 8.84 27.57 10.69
C ILE A 86 7.38 27.55 10.21
N ILE A 87 6.54 28.45 10.71
CA ILE A 87 5.12 28.51 10.33
C ILE A 87 4.94 28.87 8.84
N PRO A 88 5.54 29.95 8.30
CA PRO A 88 5.44 30.27 6.88
C PRO A 88 6.02 29.18 5.96
N ALA A 89 7.10 28.51 6.36
CA ALA A 89 7.66 27.38 5.63
C ALA A 89 6.72 26.18 5.63
N GLY A 90 6.15 25.82 6.79
CA GLY A 90 5.17 24.74 6.91
C GLY A 90 3.91 24.99 6.07
N PHE A 91 3.42 26.22 6.04
CA PHE A 91 2.31 26.64 5.19
C PHE A 91 2.63 26.42 3.70
N GLY A 92 3.83 26.84 3.26
CA GLY A 92 4.26 26.70 1.87
C GLY A 92 4.48 25.25 1.46
N ILE A 93 5.07 24.45 2.35
CA ILE A 93 5.24 23.01 2.16
C ILE A 93 3.89 22.32 1.95
N VAL A 94 2.89 22.61 2.79
CA VAL A 94 1.55 22.01 2.67
C VAL A 94 0.88 22.41 1.36
N PHE A 95 0.95 23.68 0.98
CA PHE A 95 0.32 24.17 -0.25
C PHE A 95 0.98 23.60 -1.51
N VAL A 96 2.32 23.60 -1.57
CA VAL A 96 3.08 23.22 -2.76
C VAL A 96 3.30 21.72 -2.85
N LEU A 97 3.87 21.12 -1.80
CA LEU A 97 4.21 19.69 -1.75
C LEU A 97 3.02 18.81 -1.33
N GLY A 98 1.93 19.43 -0.89
CA GLY A 98 0.71 18.75 -0.51
C GLY A 98 0.76 18.13 0.88
N HIS A 99 -0.39 17.61 1.27
CA HIS A 99 -0.60 16.99 2.57
C HIS A 99 0.29 15.75 2.79
N GLU A 100 0.57 15.01 1.71
CA GLU A 100 1.28 13.74 1.75
C GLU A 100 2.71 13.91 2.27
N PHE A 101 3.40 14.96 1.82
CA PHE A 101 4.75 15.26 2.27
C PHE A 101 4.74 15.82 3.69
N TRP A 102 3.85 16.78 3.98
CA TRP A 102 3.71 17.40 5.30
C TRP A 102 3.50 16.36 6.41
N ARG A 103 2.57 15.42 6.20
CA ARG A 103 2.27 14.35 7.17
C ARG A 103 3.48 13.46 7.45
N ARG A 104 4.34 13.25 6.45
CA ARG A 104 5.55 12.42 6.58
C ARG A 104 6.70 13.13 7.27
N ILE A 105 6.72 14.46 7.33
CA ILE A 105 7.79 15.22 8.01
C ILE A 105 7.34 15.85 9.33
N CYS A 106 6.03 15.88 9.62
CA CYS A 106 5.47 16.54 10.80
C CYS A 106 6.04 15.96 12.13
N PRO A 107 6.75 16.78 12.94
CA PRO A 107 7.32 16.34 14.21
C PRO A 107 6.27 15.91 15.23
N LEU A 108 5.13 16.62 15.27
CA LEU A 108 4.02 16.28 16.16
C LEU A 108 3.39 14.94 15.79
N TYR A 109 3.32 14.59 14.50
CA TYR A 109 2.89 13.27 14.07
C TYR A 109 3.83 12.19 14.63
N PHE A 110 5.14 12.36 14.48
CA PHE A 110 6.13 11.41 15.00
C PHE A 110 5.96 11.16 16.51
N LEU A 111 5.93 12.23 17.32
CA LEU A 111 5.75 12.11 18.77
C LEU A 111 4.38 11.52 19.14
N SER A 112 3.32 11.84 18.39
CA SER A 112 1.99 11.27 18.63
C SER A 112 1.93 9.74 18.41
N GLN A 113 2.93 9.14 17.75
CA GLN A 113 3.02 7.69 17.55
C GLN A 113 3.75 6.95 18.69
N ILE A 114 4.21 7.65 19.74
CA ILE A 114 4.84 7.01 20.92
C ILE A 114 4.02 5.85 21.49
N PRO A 115 2.69 5.96 21.69
CA PRO A 115 1.89 4.83 22.19
C PRO A 115 1.99 3.58 21.30
N ARG A 116 2.05 3.78 19.99
CA ARG A 116 2.21 2.70 19.00
C ARG A 116 3.62 2.12 19.04
N ALA A 117 4.65 2.96 19.16
CA ALA A 117 6.04 2.52 19.31
C ALA A 117 6.24 1.67 20.57
N LEU A 118 5.50 1.99 21.64
CA LEU A 118 5.46 1.20 22.88
C LEU A 118 4.51 -0.02 22.81
N SER A 119 3.97 -0.35 21.64
CA SER A 119 3.04 -1.47 21.41
C SER A 119 1.77 -1.42 22.30
N LEU A 120 1.35 -0.22 22.72
CA LEU A 120 0.14 -0.02 23.51
C LEU A 120 -1.10 -0.10 22.62
N LYS A 121 -2.12 -0.81 23.09
CA LYS A 121 -3.41 -0.89 22.39
C LYS A 121 -4.23 0.38 22.60
N PRO A 122 -4.96 0.85 21.57
CA PRO A 122 -6.00 1.86 21.75
C PRO A 122 -7.00 1.41 22.79
N ARG A 123 -7.33 2.29 23.75
CA ARG A 123 -8.30 1.99 24.81
C ARG A 123 -9.75 2.04 24.32
N ARG A 124 -10.03 2.82 23.28
CA ARG A 124 -11.38 3.05 22.73
C ARG A 124 -11.35 2.98 21.21
N GLN A 125 -12.45 2.52 20.62
CA GLN A 125 -12.62 2.59 19.18
C GLN A 125 -13.22 3.96 18.80
N ILE A 126 -12.64 4.61 17.79
CA ILE A 126 -13.14 5.91 17.32
C ILE A 126 -14.59 5.83 16.79
N SER A 127 -14.97 4.68 16.23
CA SER A 127 -16.32 4.38 15.74
C SER A 127 -17.41 4.52 16.82
N GLN A 128 -17.05 4.38 18.10
CA GLN A 128 -17.98 4.55 19.22
C GLN A 128 -18.21 6.03 19.57
N ASN A 129 -17.30 6.94 19.16
CA ASN A 129 -17.42 8.37 19.43
C ASN A 129 -18.02 9.11 18.23
N GLN A 130 -19.33 8.95 18.04
CA GLN A 130 -20.07 9.59 16.95
C GLN A 130 -20.03 11.12 17.02
N TRP A 131 -19.98 11.71 18.23
CA TRP A 131 -19.89 13.16 18.39
C TRP A 131 -18.62 13.71 17.75
N LEU A 132 -17.47 13.08 18.01
CA LEU A 132 -16.19 13.53 17.44
C LEU A 132 -16.15 13.34 15.93
N ILE A 133 -16.67 12.22 15.42
CA ILE A 133 -16.74 11.96 13.96
C ILE A 133 -17.58 13.04 13.25
N ASN A 134 -18.73 13.42 13.82
CA ASN A 134 -19.65 14.36 13.19
C ASN A 134 -19.23 15.82 13.38
N ASN A 135 -18.62 16.17 14.51
CA ASN A 135 -18.34 17.56 14.89
C ASN A 135 -16.86 17.97 14.84
N HIS A 136 -15.94 17.10 14.39
CA HIS A 136 -14.51 17.42 14.38
C HIS A 136 -14.15 18.70 13.61
N LEU A 137 -14.85 19.03 12.52
CA LEU A 137 -14.58 20.27 11.78
C LEU A 137 -14.81 21.52 12.66
N TYR A 138 -15.88 21.53 13.44
CA TYR A 138 -16.18 22.61 14.39
C TYR A 138 -15.17 22.63 15.54
N LEU A 139 -14.82 21.46 16.08
CA LEU A 139 -13.81 21.35 17.14
C LEU A 139 -12.45 21.88 16.67
N GLN A 140 -11.96 21.43 15.52
CA GLN A 140 -10.68 21.86 14.96
C GLN A 140 -10.69 23.36 14.64
N PHE A 141 -11.78 23.88 14.08
CA PHE A 141 -11.94 25.31 13.84
C PHE A 141 -11.93 26.11 15.15
N GLY A 142 -12.65 25.67 16.18
CA GLY A 142 -12.67 26.29 17.50
C GLY A 142 -11.30 26.27 18.18
N LEU A 143 -10.59 25.14 18.12
CA LEU A 143 -9.22 25.01 18.64
C LEU A 143 -8.24 25.90 17.86
N PHE A 144 -8.40 26.04 16.54
CA PHE A 144 -7.58 26.94 15.73
C PHE A 144 -7.86 28.40 16.07
N PHE A 145 -9.13 28.79 16.19
CA PHE A 145 -9.55 30.12 16.64
C PHE A 145 -8.99 30.45 18.03
N LEU A 146 -9.12 29.53 18.98
CA LEU A 146 -8.55 29.66 20.32
C LEU A 146 -7.03 29.78 20.25
N GLY A 147 -6.38 28.95 19.44
CA GLY A 147 -4.93 28.99 19.22
C GLY A 147 -4.43 30.33 18.66
N LEU A 148 -5.15 30.96 17.73
CA LEU A 148 -4.81 32.28 17.21
C LEU A 148 -4.93 33.38 18.28
N ASN A 149 -5.96 33.32 19.12
CA ASN A 149 -6.10 34.23 20.25
C ASN A 149 -5.01 34.01 21.29
N LEU A 150 -4.73 32.74 21.65
CA LEU A 150 -3.64 32.40 22.56
C LEU A 150 -2.29 32.90 22.05
N ARG A 151 -2.06 32.80 20.73
CA ARG A 151 -0.88 33.34 20.05
C ARG A 151 -0.76 34.86 20.26
N ILE A 152 -1.80 35.62 19.94
CA ILE A 152 -1.81 37.09 20.06
C ILE A 152 -1.65 37.54 21.51
N LEU A 153 -2.29 36.86 22.45
CA LEU A 153 -2.42 37.30 23.84
C LEU A 153 -1.25 36.84 24.72
N PHE A 154 -0.76 35.62 24.54
CA PHE A 154 0.17 34.99 25.48
C PHE A 154 1.47 34.52 24.83
N VAL A 155 1.40 33.87 23.66
CA VAL A 155 2.48 32.97 23.19
C VAL A 155 3.45 33.64 22.20
N ASN A 156 3.11 34.81 21.65
CA ASN A 156 3.96 35.51 20.68
C ASN A 156 5.34 35.91 21.22
N SER A 157 5.43 36.50 22.41
CA SER A 157 6.71 36.94 23.01
C SER A 157 7.04 36.27 24.35
N ALA A 158 6.06 35.81 25.13
CA ALA A 158 6.32 35.13 26.41
C ALA A 158 6.86 33.70 26.20
N ARG A 159 8.18 33.57 26.14
CA ARG A 159 8.89 32.34 25.75
C ARG A 159 8.55 31.11 26.63
N PRO A 160 8.54 31.17 27.98
CA PRO A 160 8.25 29.98 28.79
C PRO A 160 6.81 29.49 28.60
N LEU A 161 5.84 30.41 28.45
CA LEU A 161 4.45 30.05 28.14
C LEU A 161 4.34 29.39 26.77
N PHE A 162 5.12 29.85 25.79
CA PHE A 162 5.19 29.21 24.49
C PHE A 162 5.76 27.79 24.57
N GLY A 163 6.86 27.59 25.30
CA GLY A 163 7.42 26.26 25.55
C GLY A 163 6.40 25.32 26.21
N GLY A 164 5.70 25.81 27.24
CA GLY A 164 4.63 25.08 27.92
C GLY A 164 3.46 24.72 26.98
N PHE A 165 3.05 25.65 26.11
CA PHE A 165 2.00 25.41 25.12
C PHE A 165 2.38 24.31 24.10
N LEU A 166 3.63 24.29 23.64
CA LEU A 166 4.14 23.23 22.75
C LEU A 166 4.17 21.87 23.44
N LEU A 167 4.69 21.80 24.67
CA LEU A 167 4.70 20.57 25.48
C LEU A 167 3.29 20.04 25.75
N PHE A 168 2.36 20.93 26.10
CA PHE A 168 0.95 20.58 26.28
C PHE A 168 0.33 20.01 24.99
N THR A 169 0.65 20.59 23.84
CA THR A 169 0.18 20.10 22.54
C THR A 169 0.73 18.71 22.22
N ILE A 170 2.02 18.46 22.51
CA ILE A 170 2.65 17.14 22.36
C ILE A 170 1.97 16.11 23.27
N ALA A 171 1.78 16.43 24.54
CA ALA A 171 1.12 15.56 25.52
C ALA A 171 -0.31 15.23 25.08
N SER A 172 -1.06 16.22 24.62
CA SER A 172 -2.43 16.05 24.10
C SER A 172 -2.47 15.14 22.87
N ALA A 173 -1.53 15.29 21.94
CA ALA A 173 -1.44 14.44 20.75
C ALA A 173 -1.14 12.98 21.10
N ILE A 174 -0.22 12.75 22.06
CA ILE A 174 0.08 11.41 22.59
C ILE A 174 -1.15 10.81 23.26
N ALA A 175 -1.86 11.58 24.10
CA ALA A 175 -3.05 11.12 24.82
C ALA A 175 -4.18 10.70 23.87
N ILE A 176 -4.49 11.51 22.85
CA ILE A 176 -5.55 11.18 21.88
C ILE A 176 -5.21 9.92 21.07
N ASN A 177 -3.96 9.74 20.65
CA ASN A 177 -3.57 8.54 19.93
C ASN A 177 -3.45 7.31 20.85
N PHE A 178 -3.14 7.47 22.14
CA PHE A 178 -3.23 6.39 23.11
C PHE A 178 -4.69 5.94 23.31
N LEU A 179 -5.64 6.88 23.30
CA LEU A 179 -7.06 6.57 23.46
C LEU A 179 -7.65 5.89 22.22
N TYR A 180 -7.46 6.47 21.03
CA TYR A 180 -8.17 6.05 19.81
C TYR A 180 -7.29 5.37 18.75
N GLY A 181 -5.97 5.39 18.91
CA GLY A 181 -5.03 4.78 17.99
C GLY A 181 -4.75 5.57 16.71
N GLY A 182 -3.76 5.09 15.96
CA GLY A 182 -3.51 5.50 14.58
C GLY A 182 -3.19 6.98 14.45
N ARG A 183 -3.93 7.68 13.57
CA ARG A 183 -3.75 9.11 13.29
C ARG A 183 -4.94 9.94 13.76
N SER A 184 -5.59 9.52 14.84
CA SER A 184 -6.81 10.15 15.34
C SER A 184 -6.62 11.62 15.71
N TRP A 185 -5.51 11.99 16.38
CA TRP A 185 -5.18 13.39 16.65
C TRP A 185 -5.15 14.22 15.37
N CYS A 186 -4.40 13.73 14.39
CA CYS A 186 -4.17 14.36 13.11
C CYS A 186 -5.46 14.62 12.32
N HIS A 187 -6.46 13.73 12.44
CA HIS A 187 -7.70 13.79 11.67
C HIS A 187 -8.88 14.49 12.36
N TYR A 188 -8.96 14.45 13.70
CA TYR A 188 -10.14 14.90 14.42
C TYR A 188 -9.90 16.06 15.39
N VAL A 189 -8.66 16.27 15.86
CA VAL A 189 -8.38 17.23 16.94
C VAL A 189 -7.37 18.29 16.54
N CYS A 190 -6.37 17.94 15.73
CA CYS A 190 -5.29 18.85 15.36
C CYS A 190 -5.84 20.13 14.70
N PRO A 191 -5.59 21.32 15.28
CA PRO A 191 -6.09 22.58 14.73
C PRO A 191 -5.44 22.91 13.38
N PHE A 192 -4.21 22.46 13.14
CA PHE A 192 -3.57 22.58 11.83
C PHE A 192 -4.21 21.66 10.76
N GLY A 193 -5.02 20.68 11.17
CA GLY A 193 -5.76 19.80 10.25
C GLY A 193 -6.71 20.57 9.33
N ILE A 194 -7.32 21.66 9.81
CA ILE A 194 -8.17 22.51 8.96
C ILE A 194 -7.34 23.32 7.96
N VAL A 195 -6.15 23.79 8.35
CA VAL A 195 -5.22 24.49 7.45
C VAL A 195 -4.82 23.55 6.31
N GLN A 196 -4.41 22.33 6.66
CA GLN A 196 -4.09 21.29 5.69
C GLN A 196 -5.27 21.01 4.74
N MET A 197 -6.50 20.97 5.25
CA MET A 197 -7.70 20.73 4.46
C MET A 197 -8.05 21.88 3.50
N VAL A 198 -7.88 23.14 3.92
CA VAL A 198 -8.13 24.32 3.07
C VAL A 198 -7.05 24.45 2.00
N LEU A 199 -5.77 24.32 2.38
CA LEU A 199 -4.64 24.56 1.48
C LEU A 199 -4.45 23.45 0.45
N THR A 200 -4.70 22.19 0.81
CA THR A 200 -4.52 21.08 -0.14
C THR A 200 -5.62 21.06 -1.20
N GLY A 201 -6.84 21.50 -0.87
CA GLY A 201 -8.00 21.34 -1.77
C GLY A 201 -8.18 19.87 -2.19
N PRO A 202 -8.43 19.59 -3.49
CA PRO A 202 -8.41 18.22 -4.02
C PRO A 202 -7.01 17.58 -3.95
N ARG A 203 -5.96 18.34 -4.27
CA ARG A 203 -4.56 17.91 -4.21
C ARG A 203 -3.60 19.11 -4.23
N GLY A 204 -2.43 18.94 -3.60
CA GLY A 204 -1.33 19.90 -3.69
C GLY A 204 -0.72 19.95 -5.10
N LEU A 205 0.07 20.97 -5.39
CA LEU A 205 0.65 21.18 -6.72
C LEU A 205 1.52 19.99 -7.19
N PHE A 206 2.28 19.39 -6.27
CA PHE A 206 3.08 18.18 -6.55
C PHE A 206 2.50 16.90 -5.95
N GLY A 207 1.21 16.92 -5.60
CA GLY A 207 0.49 15.79 -5.00
C GLY A 207 0.36 14.59 -5.94
N SER A 208 0.51 13.35 -5.44
CA SER A 208 0.22 12.14 -6.22
C SER A 208 -1.28 11.85 -6.40
N GLU A 209 -1.59 11.09 -7.46
CA GLU A 209 -2.92 10.66 -7.85
C GLU A 209 -3.19 9.24 -7.33
N ALA A 210 -3.70 9.13 -6.11
CA ALA A 210 -3.91 7.84 -5.45
C ALA A 210 -4.91 6.94 -6.18
N HIS A 211 -5.93 7.53 -6.82
CA HIS A 211 -6.98 6.80 -7.55
C HIS A 211 -6.49 6.07 -8.80
N LYS A 212 -5.31 6.41 -9.31
CA LYS A 212 -4.69 5.76 -10.47
C LYS A 212 -3.87 4.54 -10.10
N GLU A 213 -3.42 4.45 -8.85
CA GLU A 213 -2.61 3.32 -8.38
C GLU A 213 -3.45 2.04 -8.25
N PRO A 214 -2.86 0.84 -8.36
CA PRO A 214 -3.56 -0.41 -8.12
C PRO A 214 -4.12 -0.49 -6.70
N ALA A 215 -5.23 -1.21 -6.52
CA ALA A 215 -5.76 -1.49 -5.19
C ALA A 215 -4.70 -2.16 -4.30
N ARG A 216 -4.74 -1.89 -2.99
CA ARG A 216 -3.81 -2.42 -1.98
C ARG A 216 -2.34 -2.01 -2.16
N THR A 217 -2.06 -0.95 -2.91
CA THR A 217 -0.72 -0.35 -2.97
C THR A 217 -0.56 0.77 -1.95
N ILE A 218 0.70 1.10 -1.63
CA ILE A 218 0.99 2.19 -0.70
C ILE A 218 0.87 3.54 -1.42
N THR A 219 -0.16 4.30 -1.06
CA THR A 219 -0.43 5.63 -1.60
C THR A 219 -0.09 6.75 -0.61
N GLN A 220 0.19 7.94 -1.16
CA GLN A 220 0.32 9.22 -0.43
C GLN A 220 1.05 9.10 0.93
N SER A 221 0.43 9.51 2.04
CA SER A 221 1.01 9.46 3.39
C SER A 221 0.50 8.25 4.20
N MET A 222 -0.05 7.22 3.58
CA MET A 222 -0.73 6.11 4.27
C MET A 222 0.12 5.48 5.37
N CYS A 223 -0.55 4.96 6.41
CA CYS A 223 0.08 4.20 7.48
C CYS A 223 0.83 2.97 6.94
N ARG A 224 2.15 2.98 7.09
CA ARG A 224 3.06 1.94 6.61
C ARG A 224 4.19 1.71 7.60
N THR A 225 4.82 0.55 7.55
CA THR A 225 6.08 0.26 8.24
C THR A 225 7.03 -0.43 7.28
N PHE A 226 8.31 -0.44 7.63
CA PHE A 226 9.34 -1.10 6.84
C PHE A 226 9.61 -2.47 7.44
N ASP A 227 9.52 -3.52 6.62
CA ASP A 227 9.85 -4.87 7.02
C ASP A 227 11.32 -5.18 6.64
N GLN A 228 12.10 -5.60 7.63
CA GLN A 228 13.53 -5.88 7.46
C GLN A 228 13.78 -7.23 6.77
N GLU A 229 12.86 -8.20 6.91
CA GLU A 229 13.03 -9.54 6.34
C GLU A 229 12.74 -9.53 4.84
N THR A 230 11.65 -8.88 4.43
CA THR A 230 11.24 -8.79 3.02
C THR A 230 11.86 -7.61 2.27
N ASN A 231 12.55 -6.70 2.99
CA ASN A 231 13.13 -5.46 2.46
C ASN A 231 12.09 -4.58 1.72
N GLN A 232 10.82 -4.69 2.11
CA GLN A 232 9.68 -4.02 1.48
C GLN A 232 8.83 -3.24 2.51
N GLU A 233 8.06 -2.28 2.02
CA GLU A 233 7.12 -1.55 2.88
C GLU A 233 5.80 -2.32 2.99
N LYS A 234 5.29 -2.46 4.23
CA LYS A 234 4.00 -3.09 4.50
C LYS A 234 2.95 -2.05 4.93
N ILE A 235 1.71 -2.27 4.51
CA ILE A 235 0.56 -1.46 4.92
C ILE A 235 0.22 -1.79 6.37
N THR A 236 0.03 -0.78 7.22
CA THR A 236 -0.30 -0.98 8.64
C THR A 236 -1.42 -0.05 9.08
N CYS A 237 -2.44 0.05 8.23
CA CYS A 237 -3.62 0.84 8.52
C CYS A 237 -4.45 0.21 9.65
N ILE A 238 -4.93 1.05 10.58
CA ILE A 238 -5.76 0.61 11.70
C ILE A 238 -7.23 1.10 11.62
N GLY A 239 -7.65 1.69 10.50
CA GLY A 239 -9.06 2.07 10.31
C GLY A 239 -9.51 3.33 11.06
N CYS A 240 -8.63 4.29 11.36
CA CYS A 240 -9.00 5.43 12.24
C CYS A 240 -9.98 6.46 11.63
N LYS A 241 -10.10 6.55 10.30
CA LYS A 241 -11.03 7.47 9.60
C LYS A 241 -11.36 6.94 8.21
N SER A 242 -12.62 7.07 7.79
CA SER A 242 -13.06 6.82 6.40
C SER A 242 -14.01 7.93 5.94
N PRO A 243 -13.81 8.53 4.75
CA PRO A 243 -12.61 8.40 3.89
C PRO A 243 -11.38 9.03 4.55
N CYS A 244 -10.21 8.41 4.34
CA CYS A 244 -8.94 8.86 4.91
C CYS A 244 -8.16 9.72 3.91
N MET A 245 -7.86 10.97 4.30
CA MET A 245 -7.05 11.88 3.48
C MET A 245 -5.65 11.32 3.19
N ASP A 246 -5.08 10.53 4.11
CA ASP A 246 -3.73 9.97 3.97
C ASP A 246 -3.66 8.79 2.96
N ILE A 247 -4.81 8.23 2.57
CA ILE A 247 -4.92 7.18 1.54
C ILE A 247 -5.19 7.84 0.19
N ASP A 248 -6.23 8.68 0.15
CA ASP A 248 -6.63 9.43 -1.04
C ASP A 248 -7.21 10.79 -0.61
N SER A 249 -6.40 11.83 -0.79
CA SER A 249 -6.79 13.20 -0.47
C SER A 249 -7.91 13.74 -1.34
N GLU A 250 -7.95 13.35 -2.61
CA GLU A 250 -8.94 13.87 -3.56
C GLU A 250 -10.30 13.26 -3.30
N LYS A 251 -10.36 11.95 -3.07
CA LYS A 251 -11.57 11.27 -2.58
C LYS A 251 -12.08 11.88 -1.28
N ALA A 252 -11.19 12.03 -0.30
CA ALA A 252 -11.54 12.62 0.99
C ALA A 252 -12.05 14.06 0.86
N TYR A 253 -11.55 14.82 -0.13
CA TYR A 253 -12.04 16.17 -0.42
C TYR A 253 -13.48 16.14 -0.95
N TRP A 254 -13.77 15.34 -1.98
CA TRP A 254 -15.10 15.28 -2.61
C TRP A 254 -16.17 14.78 -1.64
N ASP A 255 -15.88 13.74 -0.86
CA ASP A 255 -16.80 13.19 0.14
C ASP A 255 -17.07 14.16 1.31
N GLN A 256 -16.12 15.04 1.62
CA GLN A 256 -16.26 16.01 2.71
C GLN A 256 -16.77 17.38 2.23
N LEU A 257 -16.93 17.59 0.92
CA LEU A 257 -17.30 18.88 0.34
C LEU A 257 -18.64 19.40 0.88
N ASN A 258 -19.59 18.48 1.13
CA ASN A 258 -20.93 18.80 1.59
C ASN A 258 -21.15 18.58 3.09
N LYS A 259 -20.10 18.21 3.85
CA LYS A 259 -20.25 17.96 5.28
C LYS A 259 -20.61 19.25 6.04
N PRO A 260 -21.43 19.14 7.10
CA PRO A 260 -21.70 20.29 7.96
C PRO A 260 -20.39 20.81 8.56
N GLY A 261 -20.25 22.14 8.63
CA GLY A 261 -19.03 22.80 9.10
C GLY A 261 -17.96 23.01 8.03
N ARG A 262 -18.04 22.36 6.86
CA ARG A 262 -17.06 22.55 5.77
C ARG A 262 -17.03 24.00 5.26
N ASN A 263 -18.21 24.62 5.08
CA ASN A 263 -18.32 26.03 4.68
C ASN A 263 -17.75 26.98 5.74
N LEU A 264 -18.01 26.70 7.03
CA LEU A 264 -17.42 27.47 8.13
C LEU A 264 -15.90 27.40 8.09
N VAL A 265 -15.35 26.19 7.94
CA VAL A 265 -13.91 26.00 7.84
C VAL A 265 -13.33 26.76 6.65
N GLN A 266 -13.91 26.62 5.46
CA GLN A 266 -13.34 27.23 4.26
C GLN A 266 -13.43 28.77 4.27
N TYR A 267 -14.61 29.31 4.53
CA TYR A 267 -14.85 30.76 4.46
C TYR A 267 -14.40 31.48 5.73
N GLY A 268 -14.65 30.87 6.88
CA GLY A 268 -14.18 31.39 8.15
C GLY A 268 -12.66 31.39 8.24
N TYR A 269 -11.96 30.40 7.67
CA TYR A 269 -10.49 30.40 7.64
C TYR A 269 -9.91 31.59 6.89
N LEU A 270 -10.44 31.94 5.71
CA LEU A 270 -10.02 33.15 4.99
C LEU A 270 -10.23 34.40 5.87
N GLY A 271 -11.39 34.51 6.52
CA GLY A 271 -11.66 35.59 7.46
C GLY A 271 -10.70 35.61 8.66
N LEU A 272 -10.32 34.46 9.20
CA LEU A 272 -9.32 34.36 10.27
C LEU A 272 -7.93 34.78 9.82
N VAL A 273 -7.51 34.44 8.59
CA VAL A 273 -6.23 34.90 8.03
C VAL A 273 -6.23 36.42 7.90
N CYS A 274 -7.24 36.99 7.25
CA CYS A 274 -7.39 38.44 7.11
C CYS A 274 -7.47 39.14 8.47
N GLY A 275 -8.27 38.60 9.39
CA GLY A 275 -8.50 39.19 10.71
C GLY A 275 -7.28 39.10 11.62
N TYR A 276 -6.49 38.03 11.51
CA TYR A 276 -5.25 37.88 12.27
C TYR A 276 -4.25 39.00 11.95
N PHE A 277 -4.01 39.28 10.67
CA PHE A 277 -3.11 40.37 10.28
C PHE A 277 -3.76 41.75 10.46
N GLY A 278 -5.05 41.88 10.16
CA GLY A 278 -5.81 43.10 10.37
C GLY A 278 -5.83 43.53 11.85
N TYR A 279 -5.83 42.59 12.80
CA TYR A 279 -5.77 42.90 14.22
C TYR A 279 -4.50 43.66 14.61
N TYR A 280 -3.34 43.35 14.02
CA TYR A 280 -2.10 44.08 14.34
C TYR A 280 -2.16 45.55 13.93
N PHE A 281 -2.82 45.84 12.80
CA PHE A 281 -3.12 47.20 12.37
C PHE A 281 -4.08 47.89 13.35
N LEU A 282 -5.18 47.22 13.73
CA LEU A 282 -6.15 47.77 14.69
C LEU A 282 -5.56 47.96 16.08
N TYR A 283 -4.56 47.17 16.47
CA TYR A 283 -3.90 47.25 17.77
C TYR A 283 -2.88 48.39 17.84
N SER A 284 -2.07 48.59 16.79
CA SER A 284 -0.95 49.54 16.78
C SER A 284 -1.25 50.86 16.08
N GLY A 285 -2.23 50.89 15.16
CA GLY A 285 -2.59 52.02 14.30
C GLY A 285 -1.82 52.10 12.98
N ASN A 286 -0.85 51.21 12.75
CA ASN A 286 -0.03 51.16 11.54
C ASN A 286 0.39 49.70 11.24
N PHE A 287 1.04 49.46 10.11
CA PHE A 287 1.62 48.14 9.81
C PHE A 287 3.11 48.03 10.19
N ASP A 288 3.76 49.15 10.55
CA ASP A 288 5.19 49.17 10.87
C ASP A 288 5.50 48.29 12.08
N TYR A 289 4.63 48.27 13.10
CA TYR A 289 4.74 47.35 14.24
C TYR A 289 4.70 45.86 13.84
N TYR A 290 3.89 45.52 12.84
CA TYR A 290 3.81 44.13 12.38
C TYR A 290 5.02 43.75 11.54
N PHE A 291 5.36 44.61 10.55
CA PHE A 291 6.45 44.38 9.60
C PHE A 291 7.83 44.46 10.23
N SER A 292 7.99 45.14 11.37
CA SER A 292 9.23 45.11 12.14
C SER A 292 9.49 43.75 12.78
N GLY A 293 8.45 42.99 13.12
CA GLY A 293 8.57 41.73 13.85
C GLY A 293 8.66 41.90 15.38
N ALA A 294 8.56 43.13 15.88
CA ALA A 294 8.62 43.46 17.32
C ALA A 294 7.63 42.67 18.19
N TRP A 295 6.47 42.33 17.63
CA TRP A 295 5.46 41.49 18.29
C TRP A 295 5.97 40.11 18.77
N SER A 296 7.10 39.62 18.24
CA SER A 296 7.68 38.32 18.63
C SER A 296 8.56 38.36 19.88
N HIS A 297 8.93 39.55 20.36
CA HIS A 297 9.85 39.75 21.48
C HIS A 297 9.45 40.93 22.38
N GLU A 298 8.22 41.42 22.24
CA GLU A 298 7.70 42.51 23.05
C GLU A 298 7.79 42.22 24.56
N ALA A 299 8.47 43.10 25.29
CA ALA A 299 8.64 43.00 26.74
C ALA A 299 7.29 43.09 27.49
N GLY A 300 7.13 42.25 28.52
CA GLY A 300 6.01 42.33 29.46
C GLY A 300 4.63 42.04 28.87
N GLN A 301 4.51 41.21 27.82
CA GLN A 301 3.25 40.91 27.12
C GLN A 301 2.09 40.56 28.07
N LEU A 302 2.35 39.79 29.13
CA LEU A 302 1.33 39.39 30.11
C LEU A 302 0.72 40.57 30.88
N GLY A 303 1.55 41.54 31.25
CA GLY A 303 1.08 42.76 31.92
C GLY A 303 0.24 43.65 31.01
N LYS A 304 0.32 43.46 29.68
CA LYS A 304 -0.38 44.29 28.68
C LYS A 304 -1.71 43.70 28.20
N ILE A 305 -2.16 42.57 28.77
CA ILE A 305 -3.40 41.90 28.35
C ILE A 305 -4.65 42.75 28.64
N PHE A 306 -4.63 43.50 29.73
CA PHE A 306 -5.73 44.39 30.14
C PHE A 306 -5.61 45.80 29.57
N ASN A 307 -4.51 46.12 28.87
CA ASN A 307 -4.33 47.40 28.22
C ASN A 307 -5.27 47.55 27.02
N PRO A 308 -5.51 48.79 26.55
CA PRO A 308 -6.26 49.07 25.33
C PRO A 308 -5.80 48.20 24.16
N GLY A 309 -6.73 47.39 23.64
CA GLY A 309 -6.51 46.45 22.55
C GLY A 309 -6.76 47.04 21.16
N PHE A 310 -7.26 48.27 21.08
CA PHE A 310 -7.49 48.99 19.83
C PHE A 310 -6.91 50.41 19.89
N TYR A 311 -6.35 50.84 18.76
CA TYR A 311 -5.84 52.18 18.53
C TYR A 311 -6.26 52.63 17.13
N VAL A 312 -7.30 53.47 17.08
CA VAL A 312 -7.92 53.91 15.81
C VAL A 312 -8.04 55.43 15.83
N ALA A 313 -7.72 56.08 14.70
CA ALA A 313 -7.77 57.54 14.55
C ALA A 313 -7.01 58.31 15.65
N GLY A 314 -5.85 57.78 16.05
CA GLY A 314 -4.98 58.40 17.07
C GLY A 314 -5.46 58.24 18.52
N LYS A 315 -6.57 57.52 18.78
CA LYS A 315 -7.13 57.31 20.11
C LYS A 315 -7.11 55.82 20.49
N ALA A 316 -6.66 55.54 21.70
CA ALA A 316 -6.75 54.20 22.30
C ALA A 316 -8.17 53.97 22.82
N MET A 317 -8.82 52.87 22.42
CA MET A 317 -10.15 52.51 22.93
C MET A 317 -10.01 51.63 24.17
N SER A 318 -10.81 51.90 25.21
CA SER A 318 -10.76 51.21 26.51
C SER A 318 -11.27 49.75 26.50
N ILE A 319 -11.22 49.07 25.35
CA ILE A 319 -11.52 47.64 25.24
C ILE A 319 -10.22 46.86 25.48
N PRO A 320 -10.14 45.99 26.50
CA PRO A 320 -8.92 45.23 26.79
C PRO A 320 -8.49 44.34 25.62
N LYS A 321 -7.17 44.15 25.45
CA LYS A 321 -6.59 43.22 24.45
C LYS A 321 -7.24 41.84 24.48
N LEU A 322 -7.51 41.33 25.70
CA LEU A 322 -8.19 40.05 25.95
C LEU A 322 -9.53 39.90 25.21
N MET A 323 -10.30 40.99 25.08
CA MET A 323 -11.58 41.00 24.36
C MET A 323 -11.41 41.45 22.90
N ALA A 324 -10.52 42.42 22.65
CA ALA A 324 -10.30 43.00 21.34
C ALA A 324 -9.88 41.95 20.29
N SER A 325 -8.96 41.04 20.65
CA SER A 325 -8.48 39.98 19.73
C SER A 325 -9.60 39.00 19.34
N PRO A 326 -10.32 38.35 20.27
CA PRO A 326 -11.42 37.45 19.92
C PRO A 326 -12.56 38.14 19.15
N LEU A 327 -12.92 39.38 19.53
CA LEU A 327 -13.94 40.15 18.84
C LEU A 327 -13.56 40.42 17.39
N THR A 328 -12.32 40.84 17.15
CA THR A 328 -11.81 41.12 15.79
C THR A 328 -11.83 39.85 14.93
N LEU A 329 -11.24 38.76 15.44
CA LEU A 329 -11.18 37.50 14.72
C LEU A 329 -12.58 36.93 14.46
N GLY A 330 -13.46 36.95 15.46
CA GLY A 330 -14.82 36.44 15.36
C GLY A 330 -15.68 37.26 14.39
N ALA A 331 -15.59 38.59 14.44
CA ALA A 331 -16.31 39.48 13.55
C ALA A 331 -15.87 39.30 12.10
N ILE A 332 -14.56 39.32 11.82
CA ILE A 332 -14.04 39.19 10.45
C ILE A 332 -14.32 37.78 9.90
N ALA A 333 -14.14 36.72 10.70
CA ALA A 333 -14.51 35.37 10.30
C ALA A 333 -15.99 35.24 9.96
N SER A 334 -16.86 35.87 10.76
CA SER A 334 -18.32 35.89 10.52
C SER A 334 -18.67 36.66 9.25
N ILE A 335 -18.08 37.83 9.03
CA ILE A 335 -18.28 38.64 7.82
C ILE A 335 -17.95 37.83 6.57
N PHE A 336 -16.76 37.21 6.53
CA PHE A 336 -16.34 36.39 5.38
C PHE A 336 -17.23 35.16 5.20
N TYR A 337 -17.61 34.50 6.30
CA TYR A 337 -18.53 33.36 6.25
C TYR A 337 -19.87 33.74 5.62
N PHE A 338 -20.51 34.81 6.08
CA PHE A 338 -21.80 35.25 5.55
C PHE A 338 -21.67 35.80 4.12
N ALA A 339 -20.64 36.60 3.83
CA ALA A 339 -20.41 37.17 2.51
C ALA A 339 -20.19 36.08 1.44
N LEU A 340 -19.27 35.13 1.68
CA LEU A 340 -18.99 34.07 0.72
C LEU A 340 -20.13 33.07 0.58
N ASN A 341 -20.89 32.81 1.64
CA ASN A 341 -22.10 31.99 1.55
C ASN A 341 -23.20 32.68 0.74
N ARG A 342 -23.32 34.01 0.81
CA ARG A 342 -24.22 34.78 -0.07
C ARG A 342 -23.74 34.76 -1.52
N ILE A 343 -22.44 34.94 -1.76
CA ILE A 343 -21.84 34.85 -3.09
C ILE A 343 -22.03 33.46 -3.70
N GLU A 344 -21.81 32.37 -2.94
CA GLU A 344 -22.04 30.99 -3.40
C GLU A 344 -23.49 30.80 -3.88
N LYS A 345 -24.47 31.30 -3.12
CA LYS A 345 -25.89 31.19 -3.48
C LYS A 345 -26.25 31.99 -4.74
N ILE A 346 -25.76 33.23 -4.84
CA ILE A 346 -26.01 34.10 -6.00
C ILE A 346 -25.35 33.50 -7.24
N TYR A 347 -24.07 33.14 -7.15
CA TYR A 347 -23.32 32.51 -8.24
C TYR A 347 -23.97 31.19 -8.67
N GLY A 348 -24.37 30.35 -7.71
CA GLY A 348 -25.09 29.10 -7.98
C GLY A 348 -26.42 29.33 -8.72
N ALA A 349 -27.19 30.35 -8.35
CA ALA A 349 -28.44 30.70 -9.03
C ALA A 349 -28.21 31.16 -10.48
N VAL A 350 -27.20 32.02 -10.70
CA VAL A 350 -26.84 32.51 -12.04
C VAL A 350 -26.37 31.37 -12.94
N VAL A 351 -25.46 30.52 -12.43
CA VAL A 351 -24.90 29.40 -13.19
C VAL A 351 -25.97 28.36 -13.51
N LYS A 352 -26.88 28.07 -12.57
CA LYS A 352 -27.99 27.14 -12.80
C LYS A 352 -29.00 27.66 -13.81
N LYS A 353 -29.17 29.00 -13.90
CA LYS A 353 -30.00 29.63 -14.94
C LYS A 353 -29.39 29.47 -16.34
N GLN A 354 -28.07 29.53 -16.45
CA GLN A 354 -27.36 29.35 -17.73
C GLN A 354 -27.26 27.88 -18.15
N ASN A 355 -27.01 26.98 -17.19
CA ASN A 355 -26.86 25.55 -17.42
C ASN A 355 -27.61 24.75 -16.34
N PRO A 356 -28.84 24.28 -16.63
CA PRO A 356 -29.70 23.61 -15.66
C PRO A 356 -29.11 22.32 -15.07
N GLN A 357 -28.21 21.65 -15.79
CA GLN A 357 -27.61 20.37 -15.38
C GLN A 357 -26.36 20.51 -14.48
N ILE A 358 -25.92 21.72 -14.14
CA ILE A 358 -24.72 21.89 -13.30
C ILE A 358 -24.98 21.43 -11.86
N SER A 359 -24.12 20.53 -11.38
CA SER A 359 -24.10 20.10 -9.98
C SER A 359 -23.72 21.24 -9.04
N SER A 360 -24.42 21.33 -7.89
CA SER A 360 -24.11 22.27 -6.81
C SER A 360 -22.70 22.08 -6.23
N GLN A 361 -22.14 20.87 -6.35
CA GLN A 361 -20.77 20.57 -5.92
C GLN A 361 -19.73 21.39 -6.71
N ILE A 362 -19.96 21.60 -8.01
CA ILE A 362 -19.05 22.36 -8.88
C ILE A 362 -19.02 23.84 -8.45
N VAL A 363 -20.20 24.41 -8.16
CA VAL A 363 -20.33 25.79 -7.67
C VAL A 363 -19.55 25.97 -6.38
N ARG A 364 -19.76 25.08 -5.40
CA ARG A 364 -19.06 25.12 -4.12
C ARG A 364 -17.56 24.94 -4.28
N HIS A 365 -17.13 23.97 -5.10
CA HIS A 365 -15.72 23.74 -5.39
C HIS A 365 -15.02 24.98 -5.95
N ARG A 366 -15.64 25.69 -6.89
CA ARG A 366 -15.08 26.93 -7.45
C ARG A 366 -14.92 28.02 -6.40
N ILE A 367 -15.95 28.29 -5.60
CA ILE A 367 -15.86 29.30 -4.53
C ILE A 367 -14.81 28.91 -3.48
N PHE A 368 -14.72 27.61 -3.13
CA PHE A 368 -13.68 27.11 -2.23
C PHE A 368 -12.28 27.35 -2.79
N THR A 369 -12.08 27.11 -4.08
CA THR A 369 -10.81 27.31 -4.77
C THR A 369 -10.40 28.78 -4.75
N ILE A 370 -11.33 29.71 -5.02
CA ILE A 370 -11.09 31.15 -4.87
C ILE A 370 -10.74 31.49 -3.43
N ALA A 371 -11.50 30.98 -2.46
CA ALA A 371 -11.25 31.26 -1.05
C ALA A 371 -9.85 30.78 -0.61
N THR A 372 -9.41 29.59 -1.05
CA THR A 372 -8.04 29.11 -0.80
C THR A 372 -7.01 30.01 -1.47
N PHE A 373 -7.21 30.37 -2.74
CA PHE A 373 -6.29 31.25 -3.47
C PHE A 373 -6.12 32.60 -2.76
N LEU A 374 -7.23 33.21 -2.33
CA LEU A 374 -7.21 34.45 -1.56
C LEU A 374 -6.55 34.27 -0.19
N ALA A 375 -6.78 33.13 0.50
CA ALA A 375 -6.20 32.87 1.80
C ALA A 375 -4.67 32.71 1.72
N VAL A 376 -4.16 32.01 0.70
CA VAL A 376 -2.72 31.84 0.45
C VAL A 376 -2.06 33.18 0.15
N ASN A 377 -2.64 33.96 -0.76
CA ASN A 377 -2.08 35.27 -1.13
C ASN A 377 -2.15 36.25 0.04
N CYS A 378 -3.29 36.35 0.74
CA CYS A 378 -3.42 37.17 1.95
C CYS A 378 -2.41 36.74 3.02
N PHE A 379 -2.21 35.42 3.22
CA PHE A 379 -1.21 34.93 4.14
C PHE A 379 0.19 35.40 3.79
N TYR A 380 0.65 35.28 2.53
CA TYR A 380 2.03 35.65 2.18
C TYR A 380 2.28 37.14 1.95
N VAL A 381 1.23 37.97 1.86
CA VAL A 381 1.38 39.43 1.94
C VAL A 381 1.96 39.84 3.31
N TYR A 382 1.56 39.16 4.39
CA TYR A 382 1.94 39.51 5.76
C TYR A 382 2.82 38.44 6.45
N GLY A 383 2.48 37.17 6.31
CA GLY A 383 3.15 36.03 6.91
C GLY A 383 4.59 35.87 6.44
N GLY A 384 5.52 35.83 7.41
CA GLY A 384 6.97 35.79 7.12
C GLY A 384 7.53 37.11 6.58
N ARG A 385 6.69 38.12 6.35
CA ARG A 385 7.11 39.43 5.81
C ARG A 385 8.18 40.13 6.65
N PRO A 386 8.15 40.09 8.00
CA PRO A 386 9.21 40.69 8.81
C PRO A 386 10.62 40.14 8.53
N GLU A 387 10.73 38.90 8.09
CA GLU A 387 12.01 38.28 7.73
C GLU A 387 12.35 38.55 6.26
N ILE A 388 11.35 38.49 5.37
CA ILE A 388 11.53 38.77 3.94
C ILE A 388 12.02 40.20 3.72
N LEU A 389 11.49 41.18 4.47
CA LEU A 389 11.87 42.59 4.36
C LEU A 389 13.35 42.85 4.72
N ARG A 390 14.01 41.90 5.40
CA ARG A 390 15.45 41.98 5.73
C ARG A 390 16.34 41.50 4.58
N LEU A 391 15.78 40.78 3.60
CA LEU A 391 16.51 40.33 2.42
C LEU A 391 16.71 41.47 1.42
N PRO A 392 17.72 41.38 0.52
CA PRO A 392 17.87 42.33 -0.58
C PRO A 392 16.60 42.42 -1.43
N LEU A 393 16.32 43.62 -1.99
CA LEU A 393 15.09 43.91 -2.73
C LEU A 393 14.77 42.87 -3.83
N ILE A 394 15.79 42.39 -4.55
CA ILE A 394 15.65 41.38 -5.60
C ILE A 394 15.10 40.07 -5.03
N ALA A 395 15.59 39.62 -3.88
CA ALA A 395 15.09 38.40 -3.24
C ALA A 395 13.63 38.55 -2.78
N GLN A 396 13.25 39.75 -2.30
CA GLN A 396 11.86 40.05 -1.95
C GLN A 396 10.93 39.98 -3.17
N MET A 397 11.35 40.57 -4.30
CA MET A 397 10.59 40.54 -5.54
C MET A 397 10.44 39.12 -6.09
N LEU A 398 11.53 38.35 -6.11
CA LEU A 398 11.51 36.94 -6.52
C LEU A 398 10.58 36.11 -5.66
N PHE A 399 10.60 36.29 -4.34
CA PHE A 399 9.69 35.59 -3.43
C PHE A 399 8.22 35.93 -3.73
N ASN A 400 7.88 37.21 -3.89
CA ASN A 400 6.50 37.63 -4.20
C ASN A 400 6.04 37.06 -5.55
N ALA A 401 6.90 37.13 -6.58
CA ALA A 401 6.62 36.57 -7.89
C ALA A 401 6.38 35.06 -7.81
N LEU A 402 7.20 34.33 -7.03
CA LEU A 402 7.06 32.90 -6.82
C LEU A 402 5.75 32.53 -6.12
N VAL A 403 5.34 33.27 -5.09
CA VAL A 403 4.05 33.04 -4.40
C VAL A 403 2.87 33.24 -5.34
N VAL A 404 2.86 34.33 -6.11
CA VAL A 404 1.78 34.62 -7.07
C VAL A 404 1.75 33.56 -8.17
N LEU A 405 2.92 33.18 -8.71
CA LEU A 405 3.04 32.16 -9.75
C LEU A 405 2.52 30.80 -9.25
N LEU A 406 2.99 30.33 -8.10
CA LEU A 406 2.59 29.02 -7.57
C LEU A 406 1.11 28.98 -7.20
N SER A 407 0.57 30.05 -6.59
CA SER A 407 -0.85 30.13 -6.24
C SER A 407 -1.74 30.20 -7.48
N THR A 408 -1.31 30.91 -8.52
CA THR A 408 -2.03 30.98 -9.81
C THR A 408 -1.98 29.65 -10.56
N MET A 409 -0.82 28.98 -10.62
CA MET A 409 -0.71 27.63 -11.21
C MET A 409 -1.63 26.63 -10.51
N TRP A 410 -1.68 26.67 -9.18
CA TRP A 410 -2.59 25.83 -8.41
C TRP A 410 -4.06 26.17 -8.70
N LEU A 411 -4.41 27.45 -8.78
CA LEU A 411 -5.76 27.91 -9.13
C LEU A 411 -6.19 27.39 -10.51
N VAL A 412 -5.36 27.58 -11.54
CA VAL A 412 -5.65 27.15 -12.92
C VAL A 412 -5.85 25.63 -12.99
N ARG A 413 -4.97 24.86 -12.34
CA ARG A 413 -5.08 23.38 -12.30
C ARG A 413 -6.33 22.90 -11.57
N THR A 414 -6.74 23.60 -10.52
CA THR A 414 -7.84 23.17 -9.64
C THR A 414 -9.19 23.63 -10.17
N TRP A 415 -9.26 24.79 -10.85
CA TRP A 415 -10.50 25.45 -11.25
C TRP A 415 -11.48 24.56 -12.04
N GLY A 416 -10.96 23.78 -12.98
CA GLY A 416 -11.75 22.90 -13.85
C GLY A 416 -11.96 21.50 -13.30
N ARG A 417 -11.44 21.17 -12.11
CA ARG A 417 -11.46 19.81 -11.57
C ARG A 417 -12.87 19.45 -11.09
N THR A 418 -13.33 18.26 -11.44
CA THR A 418 -14.65 17.75 -11.03
C THR A 418 -14.56 16.35 -10.42
N HIS A 419 -15.57 16.00 -9.60
CA HIS A 419 -15.69 14.65 -9.04
C HIS A 419 -15.90 13.60 -10.14
N GLU A 420 -16.60 13.94 -11.23
CA GLU A 420 -16.79 13.06 -12.38
C GLU A 420 -15.47 12.72 -13.07
N GLN A 421 -14.61 13.71 -13.31
CA GLN A 421 -13.27 13.48 -13.87
C GLN A 421 -12.43 12.56 -12.98
N TYR A 422 -12.46 12.76 -11.66
CA TYR A 422 -11.77 11.88 -10.71
C TYR A 422 -12.23 10.42 -10.85
N ASN A 423 -13.56 10.19 -10.91
CA ASN A 423 -14.11 8.84 -11.08
C ASN A 423 -13.75 8.24 -12.45
N GLN A 424 -13.86 9.03 -13.52
CA GLN A 424 -13.50 8.61 -14.88
C GLN A 424 -12.03 8.20 -15.00
N GLU A 425 -11.11 8.99 -14.45
CA GLU A 425 -9.68 8.66 -14.41
C GLU A 425 -9.42 7.36 -13.66
N GLY A 426 -9.99 7.21 -12.47
CA GLY A 426 -9.79 6.00 -11.65
C GLY A 426 -10.34 4.75 -12.33
N PHE A 427 -11.47 4.86 -13.05
CA PHE A 427 -12.02 3.76 -13.83
C PHE A 427 -11.22 3.46 -15.09
N ALA A 428 -10.69 4.48 -15.77
CA ALA A 428 -9.83 4.32 -16.95
C ALA A 428 -8.61 3.48 -16.62
N ASP A 429 -7.91 3.82 -15.53
CA ASP A 429 -6.69 3.13 -15.15
C ASP A 429 -6.96 1.69 -14.69
N LYS A 430 -8.07 1.44 -14.00
CA LYS A 430 -8.52 0.06 -13.68
C LYS A 430 -8.80 -0.75 -14.93
N LEU A 431 -9.53 -0.19 -15.90
CA LEU A 431 -9.82 -0.87 -17.16
C LEU A 431 -8.52 -1.20 -17.90
N ARG A 432 -7.60 -0.24 -18.02
CA ARG A 432 -6.28 -0.46 -18.66
C ARG A 432 -5.52 -1.61 -18.00
N ARG A 433 -5.49 -1.65 -16.67
CA ARG A 433 -4.82 -2.75 -15.92
C ARG A 433 -5.45 -4.11 -16.20
N GLN A 434 -6.78 -4.18 -16.27
CA GLN A 434 -7.47 -5.44 -16.55
C GLN A 434 -7.24 -5.89 -18.00
N LEU A 435 -7.26 -4.97 -18.96
CA LEU A 435 -7.01 -5.30 -20.36
C LEU A 435 -5.56 -5.74 -20.62
N LYS A 436 -4.58 -5.17 -19.92
CA LYS A 436 -3.19 -5.62 -19.96
C LYS A 436 -2.96 -7.06 -19.51
N LYS A 437 -3.92 -7.70 -18.83
CA LYS A 437 -3.81 -9.11 -18.43
C LYS A 437 -4.06 -10.07 -19.58
N PHE A 438 -4.65 -9.59 -20.67
CA PHE A 438 -4.88 -10.38 -21.87
C PHE A 438 -3.70 -10.24 -22.83
N SER A 439 -3.29 -11.34 -23.46
CA SER A 439 -2.16 -11.42 -24.38
C SER A 439 -2.49 -10.91 -25.79
N ILE A 440 -3.33 -9.88 -25.90
CA ILE A 440 -3.77 -9.32 -27.18
C ILE A 440 -2.93 -8.08 -27.48
N ASP A 441 -2.40 -7.98 -28.70
CA ASP A 441 -1.66 -6.78 -29.12
C ASP A 441 -2.63 -5.67 -29.54
N PHE A 442 -2.93 -4.78 -28.59
CA PHE A 442 -3.85 -3.68 -28.77
C PHE A 442 -3.28 -2.52 -29.61
N THR A 443 -1.99 -2.54 -29.96
CA THR A 443 -1.35 -1.44 -30.71
C THR A 443 -1.88 -1.30 -32.14
N GLN A 444 -2.27 -2.42 -32.77
CA GLN A 444 -2.84 -2.40 -34.13
C GLN A 444 -4.22 -1.73 -34.17
N VAL A 445 -5.02 -1.91 -33.12
CA VAL A 445 -6.39 -1.35 -33.02
C VAL A 445 -6.35 0.14 -32.61
N LEU A 446 -5.35 0.54 -31.83
CA LEU A 446 -5.18 1.91 -31.33
C LEU A 446 -4.36 2.81 -32.28
N GLY A 447 -4.19 2.40 -33.54
CA GLY A 447 -3.45 3.17 -34.54
C GLY A 447 -1.96 3.38 -34.18
N GLY A 448 -1.31 2.36 -33.64
CA GLY A 448 0.10 2.38 -33.23
C GLY A 448 0.36 2.94 -31.82
N ARG A 449 -0.67 3.34 -31.07
CA ARG A 449 -0.52 3.83 -29.69
C ARG A 449 -0.64 2.68 -28.69
N SER A 450 0.14 2.73 -27.61
CA SER A 450 0.01 1.77 -26.51
C SER A 450 -1.17 2.13 -25.60
N LEU A 451 -1.68 1.14 -24.86
CA LEU A 451 -2.73 1.34 -23.85
C LEU A 451 -2.36 2.35 -22.76
N ASP A 452 -1.06 2.57 -22.53
CA ASP A 452 -0.54 3.48 -21.50
C ASP A 452 -0.65 4.96 -21.86
N HIS A 453 -0.79 5.28 -23.15
CA HIS A 453 -0.87 6.66 -23.62
C HIS A 453 -2.30 7.16 -23.81
N LEU A 454 -3.31 6.30 -23.65
CA LEU A 454 -4.72 6.71 -23.71
C LEU A 454 -5.03 7.69 -22.57
N GLN A 455 -5.85 8.70 -22.83
CA GLN A 455 -6.40 9.57 -21.80
C GLN A 455 -7.73 9.02 -21.24
N ALA A 456 -8.17 9.52 -20.09
CA ALA A 456 -9.38 9.01 -19.41
C ALA A 456 -10.68 9.33 -20.19
N ASN A 457 -10.70 10.45 -20.91
CA ASN A 457 -11.77 10.82 -21.85
C ASN A 457 -11.73 10.02 -23.16
N GLU A 458 -10.61 9.38 -23.51
CA GLU A 458 -10.47 8.53 -24.69
C GLU A 458 -10.88 7.07 -24.42
N LEU A 459 -11.46 6.80 -23.25
CA LEU A 459 -12.12 5.52 -22.90
C LEU A 459 -13.22 5.11 -23.90
N ASP A 460 -13.70 6.02 -24.75
CA ASP A 460 -14.63 5.70 -25.84
C ASP A 460 -13.95 4.97 -27.00
N LEU A 461 -12.64 5.20 -27.23
CA LEU A 461 -11.86 4.48 -28.24
C LEU A 461 -11.63 3.02 -27.85
N LEU A 462 -11.67 2.71 -26.56
CA LEU A 462 -11.66 1.32 -26.07
C LEU A 462 -12.87 0.52 -26.54
N ALA A 463 -14.01 1.16 -26.88
CA ALA A 463 -15.13 0.46 -27.49
C ALA A 463 -14.80 -0.11 -28.88
N GLN A 464 -13.75 0.37 -29.55
CA GLN A 464 -13.23 -0.19 -30.80
C GLN A 464 -12.37 -1.45 -30.57
N VAL A 465 -11.90 -1.66 -29.33
CA VAL A 465 -11.11 -2.83 -28.90
C VAL A 465 -12.02 -3.99 -28.47
N ILE A 466 -13.20 -3.69 -27.95
CA ILE A 466 -14.22 -4.63 -27.46
C ILE A 466 -14.67 -5.71 -28.48
N PRO A 467 -14.75 -5.47 -29.80
CA PRO A 467 -15.11 -6.48 -30.79
C PRO A 467 -14.10 -7.63 -30.92
N GLN A 468 -12.83 -7.41 -30.54
CA GLN A 468 -11.79 -8.43 -30.59
C GLN A 468 -11.72 -9.29 -29.32
N ILE A 469 -12.52 -8.93 -28.31
CA ILE A 469 -12.55 -9.57 -27.00
C ILE A 469 -13.83 -10.41 -26.88
N THR A 470 -13.72 -11.67 -26.46
CA THR A 470 -14.88 -12.55 -26.34
C THR A 470 -15.86 -12.03 -25.26
N ARG A 471 -17.13 -12.44 -25.32
CA ARG A 471 -18.11 -12.07 -24.29
C ARG A 471 -17.65 -12.51 -22.88
N GLN A 472 -16.97 -13.65 -22.78
CA GLN A 472 -16.44 -14.17 -21.52
C GLN A 472 -15.30 -13.31 -20.97
N ASP A 473 -14.42 -12.81 -21.83
CA ASP A 473 -13.34 -11.89 -21.45
C ASP A 473 -13.88 -10.53 -20.98
N ARG A 474 -14.95 -10.00 -21.63
CA ARG A 474 -15.62 -8.76 -21.17
C ARG A 474 -16.17 -8.91 -19.76
N ILE A 475 -16.80 -10.05 -19.48
CA ILE A 475 -17.28 -10.40 -18.14
C ILE A 475 -16.12 -10.45 -17.14
N GLN A 476 -15.00 -11.08 -17.51
CA GLN A 476 -13.83 -11.17 -16.64
C GLN A 476 -13.20 -9.79 -16.37
N VAL A 477 -13.08 -8.94 -17.38
CA VAL A 477 -12.62 -7.55 -17.25
C VAL A 477 -13.53 -6.79 -16.29
N TYR A 478 -14.85 -6.88 -16.48
CA TYR A 478 -15.83 -6.20 -15.65
C TYR A 478 -15.80 -6.68 -14.19
N GLN A 479 -15.73 -8.00 -13.97
CA GLN A 479 -15.57 -8.60 -12.65
C GLN A 479 -14.29 -8.09 -11.97
N GLY A 480 -13.18 -7.97 -12.71
CA GLY A 480 -11.93 -7.38 -12.25
C GLY A 480 -12.08 -5.91 -11.84
N ILE A 481 -12.80 -5.10 -12.61
CA ILE A 481 -13.07 -3.68 -12.32
C ILE A 481 -13.95 -3.53 -11.09
N ILE A 482 -15.00 -4.33 -10.94
CA ILE A 482 -15.87 -4.33 -9.75
C ILE A 482 -15.02 -4.67 -8.51
N LYS A 483 -14.24 -5.76 -8.58
CA LYS A 483 -13.38 -6.20 -7.48
C LYS A 483 -12.39 -5.12 -7.07
N GLU A 484 -11.62 -4.56 -8.02
CA GLU A 484 -10.68 -3.47 -7.73
C GLU A 484 -11.39 -2.22 -7.20
N SER A 485 -12.57 -1.89 -7.71
CA SER A 485 -13.30 -0.69 -7.29
C SER A 485 -13.89 -0.81 -5.88
N LEU A 486 -14.34 -2.00 -5.50
CA LEU A 486 -14.78 -2.32 -4.13
C LEU A 486 -13.60 -2.36 -3.15
N GLN A 487 -12.45 -2.91 -3.58
CA GLN A 487 -11.21 -2.96 -2.78
C GLN A 487 -10.63 -1.55 -2.55
N ALA A 488 -10.54 -0.72 -3.60
CA ALA A 488 -10.16 0.68 -3.47
C ALA A 488 -11.23 1.52 -2.72
N GLY A 489 -12.42 0.94 -2.49
CA GLY A 489 -13.56 1.60 -1.89
C GLY A 489 -14.09 2.78 -2.70
N SER A 490 -13.71 2.89 -3.97
CA SER A 490 -14.21 3.93 -4.89
C SER A 490 -15.70 3.82 -5.17
N ILE A 491 -16.27 2.62 -4.99
CA ILE A 491 -17.70 2.34 -5.10
C ILE A 491 -18.15 1.47 -3.92
N GLU A 492 -19.42 1.57 -3.55
CA GLU A 492 -20.08 0.64 -2.62
C GLU A 492 -20.87 -0.41 -3.41
N ALA A 493 -21.08 -1.59 -2.82
CA ALA A 493 -21.77 -2.70 -3.51
C ALA A 493 -23.21 -2.31 -3.92
N ASN A 494 -23.97 -1.67 -3.03
CA ASN A 494 -25.35 -1.19 -3.29
C ASN A 494 -25.48 -0.18 -4.44
N SER A 495 -24.46 0.65 -4.65
CA SER A 495 -24.46 1.77 -5.60
C SER A 495 -23.56 1.48 -6.81
N SER A 496 -22.93 0.30 -6.84
CA SER A 496 -21.99 -0.12 -7.87
C SER A 496 -22.64 -0.17 -9.25
N PHE A 497 -23.90 -0.63 -9.35
CA PHE A 497 -24.65 -0.66 -10.61
C PHE A 497 -24.76 0.73 -11.25
N LYS A 498 -25.13 1.75 -10.47
CA LYS A 498 -25.26 3.14 -10.94
C LYS A 498 -23.90 3.78 -11.17
N SER A 499 -22.95 3.58 -10.26
CA SER A 499 -21.62 4.19 -10.33
C SER A 499 -20.79 3.69 -11.52
N LEU A 500 -21.00 2.44 -11.93
CA LEU A 500 -20.34 1.81 -13.07
C LEU A 500 -21.19 1.83 -14.35
N GLN A 501 -22.28 2.60 -14.41
CA GLN A 501 -23.20 2.62 -15.55
C GLN A 501 -22.47 2.83 -16.88
N LEU A 502 -21.53 3.78 -16.93
CA LEU A 502 -20.78 4.10 -18.15
C LEU A 502 -19.90 2.93 -18.62
N ILE A 503 -19.24 2.21 -17.71
CA ILE A 503 -18.43 1.04 -18.05
C ILE A 503 -19.33 -0.14 -18.43
N ARG A 504 -20.42 -0.33 -17.70
CA ARG A 504 -21.39 -1.40 -17.91
C ARG A 504 -22.00 -1.32 -19.31
N GLN A 505 -22.43 -0.11 -19.71
CA GLN A 505 -22.97 0.15 -21.05
C GLN A 505 -21.91 -0.11 -22.13
N LYS A 506 -20.66 0.31 -21.91
CA LYS A 506 -19.56 0.09 -22.87
C LYS A 506 -19.19 -1.37 -23.04
N LEU A 507 -19.16 -2.15 -21.96
CA LEU A 507 -18.84 -3.58 -21.99
C LEU A 507 -20.05 -4.46 -22.33
N GLU A 508 -21.22 -3.86 -22.61
CA GLU A 508 -22.49 -4.55 -22.91
C GLU A 508 -22.93 -5.53 -21.80
N ILE A 509 -22.69 -5.18 -20.54
CA ILE A 509 -23.01 -6.04 -19.38
C ILE A 509 -24.46 -5.83 -18.95
N THR A 510 -25.23 -6.91 -18.80
CA THR A 510 -26.63 -6.85 -18.36
C THR A 510 -26.75 -6.62 -16.85
N GLU A 511 -27.97 -6.33 -16.40
CA GLU A 511 -28.23 -6.16 -14.96
C GLU A 511 -28.10 -7.49 -14.21
N GLU A 512 -28.59 -8.57 -14.79
CA GLU A 512 -28.49 -9.92 -14.24
C GLU A 512 -27.03 -10.35 -14.13
N GLU A 513 -26.22 -10.10 -15.15
CA GLU A 513 -24.78 -10.39 -15.16
C GLU A 513 -24.04 -9.62 -14.05
N HIS A 514 -24.38 -8.34 -13.84
CA HIS A 514 -23.79 -7.53 -12.77
C HIS A 514 -24.10 -8.12 -11.37
N TYR A 515 -25.36 -8.43 -11.10
CA TYR A 515 -25.76 -8.97 -9.79
C TYR A 515 -25.26 -10.40 -9.57
N ALA A 516 -25.18 -11.23 -10.61
CA ALA A 516 -24.55 -12.54 -10.53
C ALA A 516 -23.07 -12.44 -10.14
N MET A 517 -22.33 -11.47 -10.70
CA MET A 517 -20.94 -11.21 -10.32
C MET A 517 -20.81 -10.72 -8.87
N LEU A 518 -21.69 -9.85 -8.40
CA LEU A 518 -21.70 -9.44 -7.00
C LEU A 518 -21.96 -10.64 -6.08
N THR A 519 -22.93 -11.50 -6.41
CA THR A 519 -23.20 -12.71 -5.62
C THR A 519 -21.96 -13.61 -5.54
N ASN A 520 -21.29 -13.88 -6.67
CA ASN A 520 -20.06 -14.67 -6.70
C ASN A 520 -18.93 -14.03 -5.89
N LEU A 521 -18.73 -12.71 -6.04
CA LEU A 521 -17.75 -11.98 -5.23
C LEU A 521 -18.09 -11.98 -3.74
N GLY A 522 -19.37 -12.06 -3.39
CA GLY A 522 -19.84 -12.14 -2.00
C GLY A 522 -19.60 -13.49 -1.36
N ILE A 523 -19.53 -14.55 -2.17
CA ILE A 523 -19.13 -15.89 -1.74
C ILE A 523 -17.61 -15.92 -1.52
N ASP A 524 -16.83 -15.46 -2.50
CA ASP A 524 -15.36 -15.51 -2.43
C ASP A 524 -14.77 -14.53 -1.41
N HIS A 525 -15.39 -13.35 -1.28
CA HIS A 525 -14.89 -12.24 -0.47
C HIS A 525 -16.04 -11.52 0.28
N PRO A 526 -16.62 -12.14 1.33
CA PRO A 526 -17.79 -11.60 2.03
C PRO A 526 -17.60 -10.18 2.58
N HIS A 527 -16.36 -9.81 2.94
CA HIS A 527 -16.03 -8.49 3.49
C HIS A 527 -16.10 -7.35 2.47
N LEU A 528 -15.99 -7.64 1.16
CA LEU A 528 -16.07 -6.63 0.10
C LEU A 528 -17.49 -6.11 -0.11
N ILE A 529 -18.49 -6.94 0.17
CA ILE A 529 -19.91 -6.64 -0.06
C ILE A 529 -20.61 -6.19 1.21
N ASN A 530 -20.11 -6.60 2.38
CA ASN A 530 -20.68 -6.21 3.65
C ASN A 530 -20.61 -4.67 3.85
N HIS A 531 -21.79 -4.07 4.06
CA HIS A 531 -21.98 -2.63 4.26
C HIS A 531 -21.48 -2.12 5.61
N HIS A 532 -21.27 -3.03 6.58
CA HIS A 532 -20.80 -2.66 7.92
C HIS A 532 -19.33 -2.21 7.93
N TYR A 533 -18.54 -2.62 6.93
CA TYR A 533 -17.13 -2.27 6.84
C TYR A 533 -16.91 -1.10 5.89
N SER A 534 -16.25 -0.05 6.39
CA SER A 534 -15.80 1.05 5.54
C SER A 534 -14.68 0.59 4.60
N SER A 535 -14.43 1.36 3.54
CA SER A 535 -13.29 1.09 2.63
C SER A 535 -11.95 0.92 3.35
N VAL A 536 -11.75 1.66 4.45
CA VAL A 536 -10.51 1.61 5.23
C VAL A 536 -10.48 0.39 6.15
N ASP A 537 -11.64 -0.05 6.64
CA ASP A 537 -11.74 -1.31 7.40
C ASP A 537 -11.45 -2.52 6.52
N ARG A 538 -11.94 -2.53 5.28
CA ARG A 538 -11.61 -3.56 4.29
C ARG A 538 -10.12 -3.63 4.05
N LEU A 539 -9.47 -2.50 3.78
CA LEU A 539 -8.02 -2.44 3.59
C LEU A 539 -7.26 -2.98 4.82
N ARG A 540 -7.70 -2.64 6.03
CA ARG A 540 -7.11 -3.13 7.30
C ARG A 540 -7.25 -4.65 7.44
N ILE A 541 -8.44 -5.20 7.19
CA ILE A 541 -8.72 -6.64 7.31
C ILE A 541 -7.95 -7.41 6.23
N GLU A 542 -7.92 -6.93 5.00
CA GLU A 542 -7.19 -7.56 3.90
C GLU A 542 -5.66 -7.53 4.13
N SER A 543 -5.12 -6.40 4.59
CA SER A 543 -3.68 -6.31 4.92
C SER A 543 -3.31 -7.27 6.06
N TYR A 544 -4.22 -7.48 7.02
CA TYR A 544 -4.04 -8.47 8.07
C TYR A 544 -4.11 -9.90 7.54
N GLN A 545 -5.03 -10.19 6.62
CA GLN A 545 -5.12 -11.49 5.95
C GLN A 545 -3.83 -11.80 5.19
N ASP A 546 -3.30 -10.85 4.43
CA ASP A 546 -2.05 -11.02 3.68
C ASP A 546 -0.86 -11.25 4.62
N ALA A 547 -0.80 -10.55 5.76
CA ALA A 547 0.24 -10.75 6.77
C ALA A 547 0.16 -12.13 7.46
N ILE A 548 -1.04 -12.63 7.75
CA ILE A 548 -1.21 -14.00 8.27
C ILE A 548 -0.86 -15.02 7.18
N ALA A 549 -1.30 -14.81 5.93
CA ALA A 549 -1.03 -15.72 4.83
C ALA A 549 0.48 -15.91 4.62
N SER A 550 1.26 -14.82 4.67
CA SER A 550 2.72 -14.88 4.60
C SER A 550 3.32 -15.70 5.75
N LEU A 551 2.82 -15.52 6.96
CA LEU A 551 3.28 -16.28 8.13
C LEU A 551 2.91 -17.76 8.03
N LEU A 552 1.71 -18.08 7.54
CA LEU A 552 1.29 -19.47 7.29
C LEU A 552 2.12 -20.11 6.17
N GLN A 553 2.48 -19.36 5.13
CA GLN A 553 3.31 -19.85 4.05
C GLN A 553 4.73 -20.20 4.56
N GLU A 554 5.33 -19.37 5.40
CA GLU A 554 6.60 -19.68 6.09
C GLU A 554 6.49 -20.98 6.91
N LEU A 555 5.35 -21.20 7.59
CA LEU A 555 5.12 -22.42 8.36
C LEU A 555 5.01 -23.65 7.46
N VAL A 556 4.29 -23.56 6.34
CA VAL A 556 4.19 -24.64 5.36
C VAL A 556 5.57 -24.97 4.76
N ASP A 557 6.35 -23.95 4.42
CA ASP A 557 7.67 -24.13 3.80
C ASP A 557 8.70 -24.69 4.80
N SER A 558 8.54 -24.43 6.11
CA SER A 558 9.39 -24.98 7.17
C SER A 558 9.17 -26.48 7.45
N GLY A 559 8.06 -27.06 6.99
CA GLY A 559 7.70 -28.45 7.25
C GLY A 559 7.42 -28.79 8.72
N MET A 560 7.32 -27.82 9.64
CA MET A 560 7.00 -28.07 11.06
C MET A 560 5.53 -28.50 11.26
N PRO A 561 5.23 -29.31 12.29
CA PRO A 561 3.85 -29.64 12.67
C PRO A 561 3.03 -28.38 12.96
N VAL A 562 1.81 -28.29 12.43
CA VAL A 562 0.96 -27.08 12.49
C VAL A 562 0.69 -26.64 13.93
N HIS A 563 0.49 -27.59 14.86
CA HIS A 563 0.26 -27.27 16.27
C HIS A 563 1.50 -26.61 16.93
N GLN A 564 2.69 -27.10 16.59
CA GLN A 564 3.95 -26.59 17.11
C GLN A 564 4.32 -25.26 16.42
N ALA A 565 4.12 -25.18 15.10
CA ALA A 565 4.26 -23.98 14.29
C ALA A 565 3.37 -22.83 14.76
N ILE A 566 2.08 -23.11 15.02
CA ILE A 566 1.15 -22.15 15.60
C ILE A 566 1.63 -21.77 16.99
N GLN A 567 2.02 -22.71 17.87
CA GLN A 567 2.56 -22.37 19.19
C GLN A 567 3.80 -21.47 19.12
N THR A 568 4.74 -21.76 18.23
CA THR A 568 5.96 -20.97 18.03
C THR A 568 5.66 -19.57 17.48
N LYS A 569 4.60 -19.43 16.68
CA LYS A 569 4.23 -18.15 16.05
C LYS A 569 3.02 -17.45 16.71
N ILE A 570 2.42 -17.99 17.78
CA ILE A 570 1.30 -17.38 18.53
C ILE A 570 1.64 -15.96 18.98
N GLY A 571 2.88 -15.73 19.42
CA GLY A 571 3.38 -14.41 19.79
C GLY A 571 3.32 -13.42 18.63
N GLN A 572 3.72 -13.85 17.43
CA GLN A 572 3.68 -13.05 16.21
C GLN A 572 2.26 -12.81 15.73
N ILE A 573 1.39 -13.83 15.72
CA ILE A 573 -0.04 -13.70 15.38
C ILE A 573 -0.73 -12.73 16.34
N THR A 574 -0.43 -12.84 17.63
CA THR A 574 -0.93 -11.92 18.65
C THR A 574 -0.41 -10.51 18.37
N GLY A 575 0.88 -10.36 18.03
CA GLY A 575 1.50 -9.11 17.60
C GLY A 575 0.79 -8.46 16.41
N LEU A 576 0.55 -9.21 15.33
CA LEU A 576 -0.19 -8.75 14.15
C LEU A 576 -1.62 -8.33 14.51
N LYS A 577 -2.30 -9.09 15.37
CA LYS A 577 -3.64 -8.72 15.86
C LYS A 577 -3.62 -7.37 16.60
N LYS A 578 -2.56 -7.09 17.38
CA LYS A 578 -2.37 -5.77 18.02
C LYS A 578 -2.06 -4.69 16.98
N GLU A 579 -1.17 -4.97 16.03
CA GLU A 579 -0.70 -4.03 15.01
C GLU A 579 -1.84 -3.52 14.12
N TYR A 580 -2.72 -4.41 13.65
CA TYR A 580 -3.88 -4.07 12.80
C TYR A 580 -5.16 -3.78 13.59
N ASN A 581 -5.12 -3.78 14.93
CA ASN A 581 -6.28 -3.58 15.80
C ASN A 581 -7.49 -4.47 15.45
N ILE A 582 -7.23 -5.77 15.25
CA ILE A 582 -8.23 -6.75 14.79
C ILE A 582 -8.98 -7.34 15.98
N ASN A 583 -10.32 -7.37 15.90
CA ASN A 583 -11.16 -7.93 16.96
C ASN A 583 -11.23 -9.48 16.89
N LYS A 584 -11.96 -10.13 17.81
CA LYS A 584 -12.05 -11.61 17.83
C LYS A 584 -12.86 -12.15 16.65
N THR A 585 -13.95 -11.50 16.25
CA THR A 585 -14.83 -11.97 15.17
C THR A 585 -14.17 -11.82 13.80
N GLU A 586 -13.56 -10.67 13.54
CA GLU A 586 -12.74 -10.39 12.35
C GLU A 586 -11.60 -11.41 12.21
N HIS A 587 -10.90 -11.73 13.30
CA HIS A 587 -9.83 -12.73 13.28
C HIS A 587 -10.34 -14.12 12.88
N LEU A 588 -11.46 -14.57 13.47
CA LEU A 588 -12.06 -15.86 13.14
C LEU A 588 -12.53 -15.90 11.68
N GLN A 589 -13.10 -14.81 11.17
CA GLN A 589 -13.53 -14.70 9.79
C GLN A 589 -12.34 -14.78 8.80
N VAL A 590 -11.24 -14.09 9.10
CA VAL A 590 -10.01 -14.14 8.28
C VAL A 590 -9.41 -15.54 8.27
N LEU A 591 -9.36 -16.22 9.42
CA LEU A 591 -8.88 -17.59 9.50
C LEU A 591 -9.77 -18.53 8.66
N GLY A 592 -11.10 -18.43 8.78
CA GLY A 592 -12.03 -19.23 7.96
C GLY A 592 -11.78 -19.07 6.45
N GLY A 593 -11.71 -17.82 5.97
CA GLY A 593 -11.46 -17.55 4.54
C GLY A 593 -10.07 -17.99 4.05
N LEU A 594 -9.06 -18.02 4.93
CA LEU A 594 -7.75 -18.58 4.60
C LEU A 594 -7.83 -20.10 4.40
N PHE A 595 -8.59 -20.83 5.23
CA PHE A 595 -8.80 -22.27 5.03
C PHE A 595 -9.55 -22.57 3.72
N ASP A 596 -10.55 -21.77 3.35
CA ASP A 596 -11.25 -21.92 2.07
C ASP A 596 -10.30 -21.72 0.87
N SER A 597 -9.32 -20.81 0.99
CA SER A 597 -8.32 -20.56 -0.05
C SER A 597 -7.29 -21.69 -0.24
N LEU A 598 -7.15 -22.59 0.74
CA LEU A 598 -6.27 -23.76 0.63
C LEU A 598 -6.87 -24.85 -0.27
N ARG A 599 -8.20 -24.90 -0.43
CA ARG A 599 -8.89 -25.94 -1.22
C ARG A 599 -8.52 -25.94 -2.71
N PRO A 600 -8.53 -24.80 -3.44
CA PRO A 600 -8.09 -24.77 -4.84
C PRO A 600 -6.61 -25.15 -5.03
N LYS A 601 -5.75 -24.77 -4.06
CA LYS A 601 -4.33 -25.14 -4.07
C LYS A 601 -4.17 -26.66 -3.93
N ALA A 602 -4.95 -27.28 -3.05
CA ALA A 602 -4.98 -28.73 -2.86
C ALA A 602 -5.45 -29.47 -4.11
N GLU A 603 -6.54 -29.02 -4.75
CA GLU A 603 -7.03 -29.61 -6.00
C GLU A 603 -6.02 -29.48 -7.14
N LYS A 604 -5.33 -28.34 -7.26
CA LYS A 604 -4.26 -28.18 -8.25
C LYS A 604 -3.09 -29.14 -8.01
N LEU A 605 -2.68 -29.31 -6.75
CA LEU A 605 -1.63 -30.28 -6.38
C LEU A 605 -2.07 -31.72 -6.65
N LEU A 606 -3.32 -32.06 -6.35
CA LEU A 606 -3.87 -33.39 -6.64
C LEU A 606 -3.97 -33.66 -8.15
N ALA A 607 -4.36 -32.67 -8.95
CA ALA A 607 -4.39 -32.79 -10.40
C ALA A 607 -2.98 -33.04 -10.97
N LEU A 608 -1.97 -32.31 -10.47
CA LEU A 608 -0.56 -32.56 -10.82
C LEU A 608 -0.13 -33.97 -10.42
N LEU A 609 -0.49 -34.42 -9.20
CA LEU A 609 -0.18 -35.76 -8.71
C LEU A 609 -0.84 -36.86 -9.54
N GLN A 610 -2.06 -36.65 -10.03
CA GLN A 610 -2.77 -37.59 -10.92
C GLN A 610 -2.03 -37.78 -12.25
N VAL A 611 -1.56 -36.69 -12.85
CA VAL A 611 -0.77 -36.74 -14.08
C VAL A 611 0.52 -37.54 -13.82
N GLU A 612 1.27 -37.22 -12.76
CA GLU A 612 2.52 -37.91 -12.44
C GLU A 612 2.32 -39.40 -12.09
N ASN A 613 1.20 -39.75 -11.44
CA ASN A 613 0.87 -41.14 -11.18
C ASN A 613 0.52 -41.90 -12.45
N SER A 614 -0.19 -41.29 -13.40
CA SER A 614 -0.49 -41.93 -14.69
C SER A 614 0.79 -42.30 -15.45
N ARG A 615 1.78 -41.38 -15.50
CA ARG A 615 3.09 -41.61 -16.11
C ARG A 615 3.85 -42.74 -15.42
N TYR A 616 3.86 -42.74 -14.09
CA TYR A 616 4.47 -43.80 -13.29
C TYR A 616 3.83 -45.17 -13.57
N GLN A 617 2.49 -45.25 -13.62
CA GLN A 617 1.76 -46.50 -13.88
C GLN A 617 2.04 -47.06 -15.27
N ILE A 618 2.06 -46.21 -16.30
CA ILE A 618 2.37 -46.61 -17.68
C ILE A 618 3.78 -47.21 -17.75
N ILE A 619 4.77 -46.55 -17.13
CA ILE A 619 6.15 -47.04 -17.10
C ILE A 619 6.30 -48.28 -16.19
N SER A 620 5.54 -48.38 -15.10
CA SER A 620 5.60 -49.53 -14.18
C SER A 620 4.98 -50.79 -14.77
N ASN A 621 3.91 -50.65 -15.55
CA ASN A 621 3.16 -51.77 -16.11
C ASN A 621 3.78 -52.32 -17.41
N PHE A 622 4.82 -51.69 -17.92
CA PHE A 622 5.57 -52.17 -19.07
C PHE A 622 6.45 -53.39 -18.70
N GLN A 623 5.86 -54.59 -18.81
CA GLN A 623 6.47 -55.86 -18.38
C GLN A 623 7.65 -56.30 -19.26
N SER A 624 7.63 -56.00 -20.56
CA SER A 624 8.65 -56.45 -21.52
C SER A 624 10.05 -55.91 -21.24
N HIS A 625 10.18 -54.80 -20.50
CA HIS A 625 11.46 -54.17 -20.12
C HIS A 625 11.54 -53.88 -18.61
N SER A 626 10.84 -54.67 -17.79
CA SER A 626 10.71 -54.40 -16.34
C SER A 626 12.03 -54.38 -15.59
N ASN A 627 13.05 -55.08 -16.09
CA ASN A 627 14.38 -55.21 -15.49
C ASN A 627 15.45 -54.33 -16.18
N THR A 628 15.05 -53.50 -17.14
CA THR A 628 16.01 -52.66 -17.86
C THR A 628 16.38 -51.44 -17.02
N PRO A 629 17.68 -51.19 -16.78
CA PRO A 629 18.20 -50.11 -15.94
C PRO A 629 17.54 -48.74 -16.09
N VAL A 630 17.25 -48.33 -17.33
CA VAL A 630 16.72 -46.99 -17.61
C VAL A 630 15.28 -46.82 -17.12
N PHE A 631 14.44 -47.87 -17.25
CA PHE A 631 13.07 -47.83 -16.76
C PHE A 631 13.01 -47.92 -15.23
N LEU A 632 13.98 -48.58 -14.59
CA LEU A 632 14.14 -48.54 -13.13
C LEU A 632 14.53 -47.14 -12.64
N LEU A 633 15.45 -46.47 -13.32
CA LEU A 633 15.83 -45.08 -13.04
C LEU A 633 14.62 -44.14 -13.21
N LEU A 634 13.89 -44.23 -14.33
CA LEU A 634 12.71 -43.41 -14.59
C LEU A 634 11.62 -43.60 -13.52
N ARG A 635 11.33 -44.84 -13.11
CA ARG A 635 10.39 -45.12 -12.01
C ARG A 635 10.82 -44.44 -10.71
N LYS A 636 12.12 -44.46 -10.40
CA LYS A 636 12.68 -43.83 -9.19
C LYS A 636 12.58 -42.30 -9.24
N LEU A 637 12.85 -41.70 -10.40
CA LEU A 637 12.74 -40.25 -10.61
C LEU A 637 11.28 -39.78 -10.52
N LEU A 638 10.35 -40.48 -11.17
CA LEU A 638 8.93 -40.17 -11.11
C LEU A 638 8.36 -40.31 -9.70
N LEU A 639 8.77 -41.34 -8.97
CA LEU A 639 8.31 -41.55 -7.61
C LEU A 639 8.86 -40.48 -6.66
N ALA A 640 10.11 -40.04 -6.82
CA ALA A 640 10.65 -38.91 -6.07
C ALA A 640 9.92 -37.60 -6.37
N LYS A 641 9.54 -37.36 -7.63
CA LYS A 641 8.71 -36.21 -8.01
C LYS A 641 7.32 -36.26 -7.36
N GLN A 642 6.69 -37.44 -7.30
CA GLN A 642 5.45 -37.62 -6.56
C GLN A 642 5.62 -37.30 -5.07
N GLN A 643 6.74 -37.68 -4.43
CA GLN A 643 7.01 -37.35 -3.04
C GLN A 643 7.05 -35.83 -2.79
N LEU A 644 7.67 -35.07 -3.70
CA LEU A 644 7.72 -33.60 -3.63
C LEU A 644 6.33 -32.95 -3.71
N ILE A 645 5.35 -33.62 -4.33
CA ILE A 645 3.96 -33.16 -4.43
C ILE A 645 3.12 -33.64 -3.24
N VAL A 646 3.37 -34.87 -2.76
CA VAL A 646 2.66 -35.47 -1.63
C VAL A 646 2.94 -34.72 -0.32
N ILE A 647 4.17 -34.29 -0.06
CA ILE A 647 4.53 -33.59 1.19
C ILE A 647 3.69 -32.30 1.38
N PRO A 648 3.59 -31.38 0.40
CA PRO A 648 2.69 -30.24 0.47
C PRO A 648 1.21 -30.62 0.64
N LEU A 649 0.75 -31.70 0.00
CA LEU A 649 -0.63 -32.20 0.15
C LEU A 649 -0.92 -32.68 1.56
N LEU A 650 0.02 -33.40 2.20
CA LEU A 650 -0.10 -33.83 3.59
C LEU A 650 -0.12 -32.62 4.54
N ALA A 651 0.68 -31.59 4.28
CA ALA A 651 0.65 -30.33 5.05
C ALA A 651 -0.72 -29.62 4.95
N VAL A 652 -1.32 -29.59 3.75
CA VAL A 652 -2.66 -29.02 3.55
C VAL A 652 -3.73 -29.85 4.27
N LEU A 653 -3.62 -31.18 4.25
CA LEU A 653 -4.53 -32.07 4.99
C LEU A 653 -4.42 -31.89 6.51
N GLU A 654 -3.21 -31.66 7.03
CA GLU A 654 -2.98 -31.31 8.44
C GLU A 654 -3.68 -29.99 8.82
N LEU A 655 -3.63 -28.98 7.93
CA LEU A 655 -4.28 -27.68 8.11
C LEU A 655 -5.81 -27.77 8.07
N LEU A 656 -6.38 -28.54 7.13
CA LEU A 656 -7.84 -28.67 6.94
C LEU A 656 -8.51 -29.51 8.04
N ASN A 657 -7.77 -30.42 8.66
CA ASN A 657 -8.07 -31.13 9.91
C ASN A 657 -9.45 -31.82 10.02
N ASN A 658 -10.55 -31.07 10.21
CA ASN A 658 -11.92 -31.55 10.46
C ASN A 658 -12.92 -31.21 9.36
N GLU A 659 -12.53 -30.49 8.31
CA GLU A 659 -13.43 -30.18 7.21
C GLU A 659 -13.86 -31.47 6.48
N PRO A 660 -15.14 -31.64 6.10
CA PRO A 660 -15.63 -32.86 5.43
C PRO A 660 -14.88 -33.13 4.12
N ASP A 661 -14.44 -32.07 3.44
CA ASP A 661 -13.66 -32.15 2.21
C ASP A 661 -12.24 -32.70 2.44
N ALA A 662 -11.67 -32.56 3.64
CA ALA A 662 -10.34 -33.07 3.96
C ALA A 662 -10.29 -34.60 3.91
N VAL A 663 -11.38 -35.26 4.32
CA VAL A 663 -11.53 -36.72 4.28
C VAL A 663 -11.60 -37.20 2.83
N GLN A 664 -12.40 -36.53 1.99
CA GLN A 664 -12.49 -36.86 0.56
C GLN A 664 -11.16 -36.62 -0.18
N LEU A 665 -10.47 -35.53 0.15
CA LEU A 665 -9.17 -35.21 -0.42
C LEU A 665 -8.10 -36.23 0.02
N ALA A 666 -8.09 -36.64 1.29
CA ALA A 666 -7.21 -37.68 1.80
C ALA A 666 -7.46 -39.02 1.09
N GLN A 667 -8.72 -39.41 0.91
CA GLN A 667 -9.11 -40.62 0.20
C GLN A 667 -8.64 -40.60 -1.27
N ARG A 668 -8.90 -39.51 -2.01
CA ARG A 668 -8.44 -39.34 -3.40
C ARG A 668 -6.91 -39.36 -3.49
N THR A 669 -6.22 -38.72 -2.55
CA THR A 669 -4.75 -38.69 -2.50
C THR A 669 -4.19 -40.08 -2.22
N GLY A 670 -4.79 -40.83 -1.28
CA GLY A 670 -4.44 -42.21 -0.95
C GLY A 670 -4.57 -43.18 -2.12
N VAL A 671 -5.63 -43.03 -2.93
CA VAL A 671 -5.85 -43.84 -4.15
C VAL A 671 -4.81 -43.52 -5.22
N VAL A 672 -4.48 -42.24 -5.42
CA VAL A 672 -3.59 -41.82 -6.50
C VAL A 672 -2.12 -42.11 -6.17
N ALA A 673 -1.66 -41.92 -4.94
CA ALA A 673 -0.23 -41.91 -4.64
C ALA A 673 0.19 -42.93 -3.57
N GLN A 674 -0.46 -44.11 -3.52
CA GLN A 674 -0.23 -45.14 -2.49
C GLN A 674 1.25 -45.46 -2.26
N LYS A 675 2.04 -45.67 -3.32
CA LYS A 675 3.47 -46.00 -3.21
C LYS A 675 4.32 -44.81 -2.73
N ALA A 676 4.04 -43.60 -3.22
CA ALA A 676 4.76 -42.40 -2.81
C ALA A 676 4.46 -42.06 -1.34
N ILE A 677 3.20 -42.18 -0.90
CA ILE A 677 2.79 -41.99 0.50
C ILE A 677 3.48 -43.02 1.41
N ALA A 678 3.49 -44.30 1.03
CA ALA A 678 4.17 -45.34 1.81
C ALA A 678 5.67 -45.03 1.98
N GLN A 679 6.32 -44.54 0.93
CA GLN A 679 7.73 -44.17 1.00
C GLN A 679 7.97 -42.88 1.80
N VAL A 680 7.08 -41.87 1.70
CA VAL A 680 7.14 -40.68 2.57
C VAL A 680 7.00 -41.09 4.04
N PHE A 681 6.05 -41.95 4.37
CA PHE A 681 5.88 -42.46 5.74
C PHE A 681 7.07 -43.29 6.23
N ALA A 682 7.70 -44.08 5.35
CA ALA A 682 8.91 -44.83 5.70
C ALA A 682 10.13 -43.92 5.92
N THR A 683 10.26 -42.87 5.12
CA THR A 683 11.41 -41.94 5.16
C THR A 683 11.24 -40.86 6.25
N GLN A 684 9.99 -40.48 6.54
CA GLN A 684 9.58 -39.44 7.48
C GLN A 684 8.39 -39.94 8.32
N PRO A 685 8.61 -40.83 9.32
CA PRO A 685 7.54 -41.44 10.11
C PRO A 685 6.70 -40.43 10.91
N GLN A 686 7.27 -39.25 11.18
CA GLN A 686 6.59 -38.13 11.85
C GLN A 686 5.26 -37.73 11.18
N TRP A 687 5.10 -37.92 9.86
CA TRP A 687 3.84 -37.58 9.19
C TRP A 687 2.66 -38.45 9.62
N GLN A 688 2.90 -39.70 10.03
CA GLN A 688 1.84 -40.58 10.53
C GLN A 688 1.32 -40.11 11.90
N GLU A 689 2.18 -39.51 12.71
CA GLU A 689 1.83 -38.96 14.02
C GLU A 689 1.18 -37.58 13.93
N ARG A 690 1.54 -36.79 12.91
CA ARG A 690 1.03 -35.43 12.69
C ARG A 690 -0.41 -35.39 12.17
N LEU A 691 -0.79 -36.38 11.38
CA LEU A 691 -2.12 -36.46 10.78
C LEU A 691 -3.10 -37.16 11.73
N LYS A 692 -4.36 -36.71 11.74
CA LYS A 692 -5.37 -37.39 12.53
C LYS A 692 -5.54 -38.85 12.10
N PRO A 693 -5.82 -39.77 13.04
CA PRO A 693 -5.97 -41.20 12.73
C PRO A 693 -7.00 -41.50 11.63
N GLN A 694 -8.02 -40.64 11.48
CA GLN A 694 -9.02 -40.77 10.41
C GLN A 694 -8.45 -40.45 9.03
N LEU A 695 -7.64 -39.38 8.89
CA LEU A 695 -7.00 -39.03 7.62
C LEU A 695 -5.92 -40.05 7.23
N VAL A 696 -5.16 -40.56 8.22
CA VAL A 696 -4.17 -41.62 7.98
C VAL A 696 -4.83 -42.90 7.45
N ARG A 697 -6.01 -43.27 7.97
CA ARG A 697 -6.78 -44.41 7.45
C ARG A 697 -7.25 -44.22 6.01
N GLU A 698 -7.65 -43.01 5.62
CA GLU A 698 -8.08 -42.74 4.24
C GLU A 698 -6.88 -42.64 3.26
N LEU A 699 -5.71 -42.20 3.74
CA LEU A 699 -4.48 -42.16 2.95
C LEU A 699 -3.86 -43.55 2.72
N ILE A 700 -4.18 -44.52 3.59
CA ILE A 700 -3.77 -45.93 3.47
C ILE A 700 -5.01 -46.76 3.15
N PRO A 701 -5.39 -46.90 1.87
CA PRO A 701 -6.58 -47.67 1.53
C PRO A 701 -6.43 -49.11 2.01
N ASN A 702 -7.28 -49.53 2.95
CA ASN A 702 -7.43 -50.93 3.34
C ASN A 702 -7.85 -51.72 2.09
N SER A 703 -7.04 -52.70 1.69
CA SER A 703 -7.21 -53.56 0.51
C SER A 703 -8.46 -54.46 0.54
N ILE A 704 -9.42 -54.22 1.44
CA ILE A 704 -10.50 -55.18 1.73
C ILE A 704 -11.82 -54.84 1.00
N ASN A 705 -12.05 -53.61 0.52
CA ASN A 705 -13.36 -53.24 -0.08
C ASN A 705 -13.35 -52.78 -1.55
N SER A 706 -12.26 -53.01 -2.30
CA SER A 706 -12.23 -52.76 -3.76
C SER A 706 -12.59 -54.00 -4.57
N SER A 707 -13.69 -54.67 -4.23
CA SER A 707 -14.32 -55.73 -5.03
C SER A 707 -15.67 -55.25 -5.61
N LYS A 708 -15.71 -54.01 -6.08
CA LYS A 708 -16.64 -53.62 -7.16
C LYS A 708 -15.85 -53.48 -8.45
N ALA A 709 -15.45 -54.64 -8.97
CA ALA A 709 -15.20 -54.79 -10.39
C ALA A 709 -16.44 -54.29 -11.13
N THR A 710 -16.29 -53.17 -11.84
CA THR A 710 -17.27 -52.74 -12.83
C THR A 710 -17.25 -53.82 -13.92
N VAL A 711 -18.21 -54.73 -13.86
CA VAL A 711 -18.48 -55.69 -14.93
C VAL A 711 -18.97 -54.88 -16.13
N VAL A 712 -18.04 -54.47 -16.99
CA VAL A 712 -18.36 -54.06 -18.35
C VAL A 712 -18.63 -55.36 -19.12
N ARG A 713 -19.91 -55.71 -19.25
CA ARG A 713 -20.39 -56.68 -20.24
C ARG A 713 -20.20 -56.06 -21.62
N GLY A 714 -19.19 -56.52 -22.35
CA GLY A 714 -18.99 -56.19 -23.75
C GLY A 714 -17.96 -57.13 -24.34
N GLY A 715 -18.45 -58.16 -25.05
CA GLY A 715 -17.63 -59.23 -25.63
C GLY A 715 -16.70 -58.75 -26.73
N GLY A 716 -15.57 -59.46 -26.87
CA GLY A 716 -14.64 -59.35 -27.98
C GLY A 716 -13.33 -60.04 -27.62
N ILE A 717 -13.00 -61.13 -28.31
CA ILE A 717 -11.73 -61.85 -28.16
C ILE A 717 -10.62 -60.95 -28.74
N THR A 718 -10.05 -60.06 -27.93
CA THR A 718 -8.83 -59.32 -28.30
C THR A 718 -7.62 -60.13 -27.88
N THR A 719 -6.90 -60.67 -28.87
CA THR A 719 -5.62 -61.36 -28.74
C THR A 719 -4.57 -60.50 -28.03
N ARG A 720 -3.79 -61.10 -27.12
CA ARG A 720 -2.68 -60.54 -26.30
C ARG A 720 -1.72 -59.59 -27.06
N LEU A 721 -1.57 -59.77 -28.37
CA LEU A 721 -0.77 -58.91 -29.26
C LEU A 721 -1.30 -57.47 -29.41
N GLN A 722 -2.62 -57.24 -29.33
CA GLN A 722 -3.20 -55.89 -29.45
C GLN A 722 -3.05 -55.06 -28.17
N SER A 723 -3.08 -55.71 -27.00
CA SER A 723 -2.83 -55.04 -25.71
C SER A 723 -1.38 -54.60 -25.59
N ASP A 724 -0.42 -55.43 -26.02
CA ASP A 724 1.01 -55.12 -25.92
C ASP A 724 1.43 -53.97 -26.85
N ARG A 725 0.83 -53.88 -28.04
CA ARG A 725 1.09 -52.78 -28.99
C ARG A 725 0.55 -51.44 -28.50
N ARG A 726 -0.65 -51.42 -27.89
CA ARG A 726 -1.22 -50.22 -27.28
C ARG A 726 -0.42 -49.75 -26.06
N LEU A 727 0.06 -50.69 -25.25
CA LEU A 727 0.91 -50.40 -24.11
C LEU A 727 2.26 -49.80 -24.54
N ALA A 728 2.91 -50.36 -25.56
CA ALA A 728 4.15 -49.84 -26.10
C ALA A 728 4.00 -48.41 -26.64
N GLN A 729 2.88 -48.13 -27.31
CA GLN A 729 2.59 -46.79 -27.82
C GLN A 729 2.31 -45.79 -26.68
N ALA A 730 1.58 -46.18 -25.64
CA ALA A 730 1.37 -45.34 -24.47
C ALA A 730 2.67 -45.02 -23.71
N VAL A 731 3.61 -45.98 -23.65
CA VAL A 731 4.95 -45.75 -23.08
C VAL A 731 5.75 -44.80 -23.95
N GLU A 732 5.69 -44.93 -25.27
CA GLU A 732 6.35 -44.03 -26.22
C GLU A 732 5.86 -42.58 -26.08
N ASP A 733 4.54 -42.38 -26.02
CA ASP A 733 3.92 -41.07 -25.82
C ASP A 733 4.32 -40.48 -24.46
N THR A 734 4.35 -41.30 -23.40
CA THR A 734 4.81 -40.88 -22.06
C THR A 734 6.28 -40.45 -22.08
N LEU A 735 7.15 -41.15 -22.80
CA LEU A 735 8.57 -40.78 -22.91
C LEU A 735 8.76 -39.46 -23.68
N LEU A 736 7.93 -39.20 -24.70
CA LEU A 736 7.93 -37.93 -25.41
C LEU A 736 7.47 -36.77 -24.52
N GLU A 737 6.50 -36.99 -23.64
CA GLU A 737 6.12 -36.00 -22.64
C GLU A 737 7.24 -35.75 -21.61
N LEU A 738 7.92 -36.81 -21.15
CA LEU A 738 9.00 -36.71 -20.18
C LEU A 738 10.27 -36.04 -20.75
N LEU A 739 10.44 -36.05 -22.07
CA LEU A 739 11.47 -35.28 -22.77
C LEU A 739 11.27 -33.76 -22.68
N GLN A 740 10.05 -33.30 -22.42
CA GLN A 740 9.77 -31.86 -22.24
C GLN A 740 9.91 -31.40 -20.79
N GLU A 741 10.33 -32.28 -19.87
CA GLU A 741 10.53 -31.91 -18.48
C GLU A 741 11.84 -31.15 -18.24
N PRO A 742 11.85 -30.16 -17.34
CA PRO A 742 13.04 -29.35 -17.07
C PRO A 742 14.16 -30.10 -16.32
N ASN A 743 13.92 -31.34 -15.86
CA ASN A 743 14.94 -32.12 -15.17
C ASN A 743 15.85 -32.84 -16.18
N PRO A 744 17.14 -32.46 -16.28
CA PRO A 744 18.04 -32.97 -17.33
C PRO A 744 18.29 -34.47 -17.21
N LEU A 745 18.21 -35.05 -16.00
CA LEU A 745 18.37 -36.48 -15.79
C LEU A 745 17.14 -37.27 -16.26
N THR A 746 15.93 -36.74 -16.02
CA THR A 746 14.68 -37.32 -16.54
C THR A 746 14.61 -37.23 -18.06
N GLU A 747 14.96 -36.08 -18.62
CA GLU A 747 14.97 -35.86 -20.07
C GLU A 747 15.94 -36.81 -20.77
N SER A 748 17.18 -36.86 -20.29
CA SER A 748 18.20 -37.69 -20.91
C SER A 748 17.95 -39.20 -20.71
N ALA A 749 17.41 -39.62 -19.56
CA ALA A 749 16.97 -41.00 -19.35
C ALA A 749 15.77 -41.35 -20.24
N SER A 750 14.86 -40.41 -20.50
CA SER A 750 13.72 -40.60 -21.39
C SER A 750 14.17 -40.71 -22.85
N LEU A 751 15.16 -39.92 -23.28
CA LEU A 751 15.76 -40.02 -24.61
C LEU A 751 16.43 -41.38 -24.83
N TYR A 752 17.19 -41.84 -23.83
CA TYR A 752 17.85 -43.14 -23.87
C TYR A 752 16.84 -44.30 -23.86
N ALA A 753 15.77 -44.21 -23.06
CA ALA A 753 14.69 -45.19 -23.05
C ALA A 753 13.90 -45.21 -24.37
N LEU A 754 13.64 -44.04 -24.97
CA LEU A 754 12.97 -43.93 -26.26
C LEU A 754 13.81 -44.57 -27.37
N ASN A 755 15.13 -44.46 -27.32
CA ASN A 755 16.01 -45.11 -28.30
C ASN A 755 15.95 -46.64 -28.24
N GLN A 756 15.74 -47.23 -27.06
CA GLN A 756 15.58 -48.67 -26.91
C GLN A 756 14.24 -49.18 -27.44
N LEU A 757 13.20 -48.34 -27.47
CA LEU A 757 11.87 -48.68 -27.97
C LEU A 757 11.68 -48.35 -29.46
N ASN A 758 12.11 -47.16 -29.87
CA ASN A 758 11.91 -46.61 -31.21
C ASN A 758 13.09 -45.71 -31.62
N GLN A 759 14.13 -46.36 -32.17
CA GLN A 759 15.37 -45.71 -32.57
C GLN A 759 15.16 -44.51 -33.52
N LYS A 760 14.26 -44.63 -34.52
CA LYS A 760 14.02 -43.55 -35.49
C LYS A 760 13.46 -42.28 -34.83
N LYS A 761 12.50 -42.44 -33.90
CA LYS A 761 11.93 -41.28 -33.19
C LYS A 761 12.91 -40.67 -32.20
N ALA A 762 13.69 -41.49 -31.50
CA ALA A 762 14.74 -40.99 -30.60
C ALA A 762 15.82 -40.19 -31.35
N GLN A 763 16.26 -40.65 -32.53
CA GLN A 763 17.21 -39.93 -33.37
C GLN A 763 16.63 -38.60 -33.88
N THR A 764 15.34 -38.56 -34.22
CA THR A 764 14.66 -37.32 -34.63
C THR A 764 14.66 -36.29 -33.49
N GLN A 765 14.33 -36.72 -32.27
CA GLN A 765 14.36 -35.86 -31.07
C GLN A 765 15.79 -35.43 -30.71
N ALA A 766 16.77 -36.34 -30.79
CA ALA A 766 18.18 -36.02 -30.56
C ALA A 766 18.71 -34.94 -31.52
N HIS A 767 18.31 -34.97 -32.81
CA HIS A 767 18.66 -33.92 -33.77
C HIS A 767 18.07 -32.56 -33.39
N GLN A 768 16.83 -32.52 -32.89
CA GLN A 768 16.17 -31.29 -32.45
C GLN A 768 16.85 -30.71 -31.19
N ILE A 769 17.19 -31.56 -30.22
CA ILE A 769 17.85 -31.19 -28.96
C ILE A 769 19.24 -30.56 -29.20
N ILE A 770 20.02 -31.08 -30.14
CA ILE A 770 21.36 -30.53 -30.46
C ILE A 770 21.28 -29.14 -31.10
N GLN A 771 20.20 -28.86 -31.85
CA GLN A 771 20.00 -27.57 -32.51
C GLN A 771 19.53 -26.46 -31.54
N GLN A 772 19.18 -26.79 -30.29
CA GLN A 772 18.74 -25.82 -29.29
C GLN A 772 19.94 -25.16 -28.57
N PRO A 773 20.07 -23.82 -28.62
CA PRO A 773 21.25 -23.12 -28.11
C PRO A 773 21.41 -23.18 -26.58
N LEU A 774 20.32 -23.37 -25.83
CA LEU A 774 20.27 -23.30 -24.35
C LEU A 774 20.04 -24.67 -23.67
N GLN A 775 20.37 -25.79 -24.31
CA GLN A 775 20.13 -27.13 -23.73
C GLN A 775 21.25 -27.56 -22.76
N ASN A 776 20.86 -28.31 -21.70
CA ASN A 776 21.78 -28.84 -20.69
C ASN A 776 22.80 -29.81 -21.29
N ASP A 777 24.06 -29.72 -20.84
CA ASP A 777 25.18 -30.50 -21.39
C ASP A 777 24.99 -32.02 -21.26
N LEU A 778 24.26 -32.50 -20.24
CA LEU A 778 23.97 -33.94 -20.03
C LEU A 778 23.07 -34.49 -21.15
N VAL A 779 22.09 -33.67 -21.54
CA VAL A 779 21.11 -33.98 -22.57
C VAL A 779 21.79 -33.94 -23.94
N LYS A 780 22.67 -32.95 -24.17
CA LYS A 780 23.50 -32.87 -25.38
C LYS A 780 24.45 -34.06 -25.51
N ASP A 781 25.12 -34.45 -24.42
CA ASP A 781 25.99 -35.65 -24.39
C ASP A 781 25.19 -36.90 -24.77
N THR A 782 24.02 -37.08 -24.16
CA THR A 782 23.13 -38.21 -24.46
C THR A 782 22.65 -38.18 -25.91
N ALA A 783 22.17 -37.05 -26.41
CA ALA A 783 21.72 -36.89 -27.79
C ALA A 783 22.84 -37.13 -28.81
N SER A 784 24.05 -36.63 -28.54
CA SER A 784 25.22 -36.84 -29.40
C SER A 784 25.65 -38.31 -29.46
N SER A 785 25.59 -39.02 -28.33
CA SER A 785 25.90 -40.46 -28.25
C SER A 785 24.93 -41.35 -29.03
N LEU A 786 23.72 -40.86 -29.31
CA LEU A 786 22.68 -41.58 -30.06
C LEU A 786 22.72 -41.32 -31.57
N LEU A 787 23.30 -40.19 -32.00
CA LEU A 787 23.41 -39.78 -33.41
C LEU A 787 24.75 -40.16 -34.04
N VAL A 788 25.82 -40.15 -33.25
CA VAL A 788 27.16 -40.55 -33.64
C VAL A 788 27.50 -41.83 -32.90
N GLN A 789 28.07 -42.85 -33.57
CA GLN A 789 28.75 -43.95 -32.88
C GLN A 789 30.01 -43.39 -32.19
N SER A 790 29.80 -42.62 -31.12
CA SER A 790 30.85 -42.14 -30.24
C SER A 790 31.55 -43.35 -29.63
N GLN A 791 32.88 -43.39 -29.70
CA GLN A 791 33.68 -44.44 -29.05
C GLN A 791 33.58 -44.39 -27.52
N LYS A 792 33.06 -43.28 -26.95
CA LYS A 792 32.90 -43.09 -25.50
C LYS A 792 31.41 -43.19 -25.12
N PRO A 793 31.02 -44.05 -24.16
CA PRO A 793 29.64 -44.15 -23.70
C PRO A 793 29.22 -42.86 -22.99
N SER A 794 27.99 -42.40 -23.23
CA SER A 794 27.46 -41.19 -22.59
C SER A 794 27.41 -41.33 -21.07
N VAL A 795 27.41 -40.21 -20.36
CA VAL A 795 27.40 -40.18 -18.89
C VAL A 795 26.20 -40.96 -18.34
N ILE A 796 25.07 -40.97 -19.04
CA ILE A 796 23.92 -41.81 -18.68
C ILE A 796 24.11 -43.28 -18.99
N ALA A 797 24.72 -43.65 -20.12
CA ALA A 797 25.06 -45.05 -20.37
C ALA A 797 26.03 -45.59 -19.30
N GLN A 798 26.98 -44.77 -18.85
CA GLN A 798 27.88 -45.09 -17.73
C GLN A 798 27.09 -45.26 -16.42
N LEU A 799 26.20 -44.33 -16.09
CA LEU A 799 25.33 -44.39 -14.90
C LEU A 799 24.48 -45.67 -14.89
N LEU A 800 23.88 -46.01 -16.02
CA LEU A 800 23.05 -47.20 -16.20
C LEU A 800 23.88 -48.50 -16.13
N SER A 801 25.17 -48.47 -16.49
CA SER A 801 26.07 -49.62 -16.36
C SER A 801 26.38 -49.98 -14.90
N VAL A 802 26.22 -49.03 -13.98
CA VAL A 802 26.47 -49.20 -12.54
C VAL A 802 25.16 -49.50 -11.78
N SER A 803 24.01 -49.44 -12.45
CA SER A 803 22.70 -49.50 -11.80
C SER A 803 22.35 -50.85 -11.15
N GLY A 804 23.04 -51.93 -11.51
CA GLY A 804 22.86 -53.27 -10.92
C GLY A 804 23.56 -53.48 -9.58
N GLN A 805 24.34 -52.50 -9.10
CA GLN A 805 25.07 -52.58 -7.83
C GLN A 805 24.16 -52.26 -6.64
N PRO A 806 24.25 -52.98 -5.51
CA PRO A 806 23.37 -52.79 -4.35
C PRO A 806 23.42 -51.39 -3.74
N GLN A 807 24.55 -50.70 -3.86
CA GLN A 807 24.70 -49.30 -3.39
C GLN A 807 23.95 -48.29 -4.28
N PHE A 808 23.84 -48.54 -5.58
CA PHE A 808 23.13 -47.67 -6.52
C PHE A 808 21.60 -47.69 -6.29
N ILE A 809 21.08 -48.85 -5.89
CA ILE A 809 19.66 -49.05 -5.55
C ILE A 809 19.26 -48.12 -4.40
N ASN A 810 20.17 -47.87 -3.45
CA ASN A 810 19.92 -47.07 -2.25
C ASN A 810 20.20 -45.55 -2.40
N MET A 811 20.85 -45.10 -3.48
CA MET A 811 21.16 -43.67 -3.67
C MET A 811 19.91 -42.83 -3.95
N THR A 812 19.79 -41.62 -3.41
CA THR A 812 18.68 -40.71 -3.75
C THR A 812 18.86 -40.11 -5.15
N PRO A 813 17.79 -39.64 -5.82
CA PRO A 813 17.89 -38.91 -7.09
C PRO A 813 18.89 -37.74 -7.06
N ASP A 814 18.99 -37.01 -5.94
CA ASP A 814 19.95 -35.91 -5.78
C ASP A 814 21.40 -36.40 -5.70
N GLN A 815 21.63 -37.56 -5.08
CA GLN A 815 22.93 -38.23 -5.08
C GLN A 815 23.29 -38.74 -6.48
N LEU A 816 22.32 -39.22 -7.25
CA LEU A 816 22.53 -39.62 -8.65
C LEU A 816 22.82 -38.41 -9.54
N LEU A 817 22.10 -37.31 -9.36
CA LEU A 817 22.30 -36.07 -10.11
C LEU A 817 23.65 -35.42 -9.75
N SER A 818 24.06 -35.40 -8.48
CA SER A 818 25.36 -34.86 -8.08
C SER A 818 26.52 -35.71 -8.60
N LEU A 819 26.38 -37.03 -8.60
CA LEU A 819 27.35 -37.97 -9.15
C LEU A 819 27.50 -37.85 -10.67
N VAL A 820 26.39 -37.65 -11.38
CA VAL A 820 26.37 -37.32 -12.82
C VAL A 820 27.02 -35.96 -13.10
N THR A 821 26.68 -34.95 -12.31
CA THR A 821 27.23 -33.58 -12.45
C THR A 821 28.73 -33.57 -12.16
N GLN A 822 29.18 -34.33 -11.16
CA GLN A 822 30.59 -34.46 -10.80
C GLN A 822 31.39 -35.22 -11.86
N ALA A 823 30.84 -36.29 -12.43
CA ALA A 823 31.43 -37.00 -13.57
C ALA A 823 31.59 -36.10 -14.79
N GLN A 824 30.58 -35.28 -15.05
CA GLN A 824 30.57 -34.35 -16.16
C GLN A 824 31.56 -33.18 -15.98
N GLN A 825 31.63 -32.58 -14.78
CA GLN A 825 32.55 -31.49 -14.47
C GLN A 825 34.02 -31.93 -14.42
N LYS A 826 34.30 -33.15 -13.93
CA LYS A 826 35.66 -33.67 -13.80
C LYS A 826 36.13 -34.52 -14.99
N GLN A 827 35.26 -34.76 -15.98
CA GLN A 827 35.49 -35.69 -17.10
C GLN A 827 35.98 -37.09 -16.66
N GLN A 828 35.60 -37.52 -15.46
CA GLN A 828 35.98 -38.79 -14.85
C GLN A 828 34.88 -39.84 -15.05
N ASP A 829 35.26 -41.11 -15.20
CA ASP A 829 34.31 -42.22 -15.29
C ASP A 829 33.50 -42.30 -13.98
N ILE A 830 32.17 -42.41 -14.08
CA ILE A 830 31.27 -42.59 -12.94
C ILE A 830 31.75 -43.73 -12.02
N ARG A 831 32.37 -44.78 -12.57
CA ARG A 831 32.93 -45.90 -11.80
C ARG A 831 34.06 -45.47 -10.86
N GLN A 832 34.87 -44.49 -11.25
CA GLN A 832 35.99 -43.97 -10.45
C GLN A 832 35.51 -43.02 -9.35
N ILE A 833 34.39 -42.32 -9.57
CA ILE A 833 33.80 -41.39 -8.60
C ILE A 833 32.96 -42.14 -7.57
N ALA A 834 32.16 -43.11 -8.01
CA ALA A 834 31.36 -43.95 -7.13
C ALA A 834 32.24 -44.87 -6.25
N TYR A 835 33.45 -45.23 -6.72
CA TYR A 835 34.36 -46.17 -6.07
C TYR A 835 35.83 -45.73 -6.18
N PRO A 836 36.33 -44.83 -5.30
CA PRO A 836 37.69 -44.29 -5.41
C PRO A 836 38.83 -45.28 -5.07
N ASN A 837 38.53 -46.49 -4.58
CA ASN A 837 39.51 -47.49 -4.13
C ASN A 837 39.44 -48.82 -4.91
N ARG A 838 39.28 -48.77 -6.24
CA ARG A 838 39.42 -49.95 -7.09
C ARG A 838 40.36 -49.72 -8.26
#